data_AF-B4VTW1-F1
#
_entry.id   AF-B4VTW1-F1
#
_cell.length_a   1.000
_cell.length_b   1.000
_cell.length_c   1.000
_cell.angle_alpha   90.00
_cell.angle_beta   90.00
_cell.angle_gamma   90.00
#
_symmetry.space_group_name_H-M   'P 1'
#
loop_
_entity.id
_entity.type
_entity.pdbx_description
1 polymer ?
#
loop_
_entity_poly.entity_id
_entity_poly.type
_entity_poly.pdbx_seq_one_letter_code
_entity_poly.pdbx_strand_id
1 'polypeptide(L)'
;MEGRIIPDNQQIDSSVDGESKQQRIQQAQEVIFQFLLDRVENDPPETVLQEFKQLFFSSECTPNPDVARSMYELLEQKNEQEFRNTLKRSCYILINNWLASRRSDSIEELIQTLAKVDSVKFTVSQTLNRLRTWIANFIESQDYQELKVFTSSRTERRGWSHRYAYYLLLPQYLDSQNPVEQRELAKKTAKRLKEKFKFELAMYTVHCNSPTFKKEPPPNPTRLGNGIIRLLKQLISRKFLHSYSHTADVFVQQSKTLTYRDFKQKLLDYLLFSTSPHQSIDFFKKTLTEKLEMLYESYNEETTTMELLLRTCRRTLEFLTTENGQEPSPLFITLTSQGSPLTIVILLLKIILLCNYVRTHLDNCIANLIRYYEKYPETECRFFIHFLDIFNVVFAIYTENVQFDVVKIKKGESAVSELEAYRIFCQLKGANLRGSDLKGADIRNSDLSAADLREANLSSADLSEANLSLAKLGGANLSSAILLGADLTVTDLNSANLNGANLNNANLSRSNLQNINLRRASLIGAKLRHTNLQQADLSHGNLNQAILTGANLKNANLRQTSLQYGDLSEVDLSEANLSQANLTGADLQRSQLDQANLEGATLEQANLSGASLFRADLSQANLSNAQLNQAMLRGANLQEVRLRRAILSHANLEGANLSRADLSRADLSHLNLRGADLSHTFLRHVNLTNADLRQANLTGANLFNANLSGVKVEGAIFKQNAGLSAAQGKELEQRGATVELSQLKSRDRNVWKHPLPPHSLLPNQSEN
;
A
#
# COMPACT_ATOMS: atom_id res chain seq x y z
N MET A 1 17.24 14.73 -35.22
CA MET A 1 17.50 14.40 -36.63
C MET A 1 16.79 13.11 -36.94
N GLU A 2 15.63 13.23 -37.57
CA GLU A 2 14.74 12.13 -37.93
C GLU A 2 15.26 11.47 -39.21
N GLY A 3 15.66 10.20 -39.12
CA GLY A 3 16.06 9.40 -40.28
C GLY A 3 14.82 8.91 -41.02
N ARG A 4 14.45 9.60 -42.12
CA ARG A 4 13.49 9.10 -43.09
C ARG A 4 14.09 7.90 -43.83
N ILE A 5 13.42 6.75 -43.75
CA ILE A 5 13.63 5.61 -44.64
C ILE A 5 12.68 5.83 -45.83
N ILE A 6 13.23 5.94 -47.03
CA ILE A 6 12.47 5.95 -48.30
C ILE A 6 12.18 4.48 -48.66
N PRO A 7 10.92 4.07 -48.84
CA PRO A 7 10.61 2.78 -49.45
C PRO A 7 10.68 2.87 -50.98
N ASP A 8 11.28 1.85 -51.59
CA ASP A 8 11.34 1.66 -53.04
C ASP A 8 9.94 1.52 -53.66
N ASN A 9 9.75 2.21 -54.78
CA ASN A 9 8.62 2.05 -55.68
C ASN A 9 8.55 0.61 -56.21
N GLN A 10 7.54 -0.15 -55.80
CA GLN A 10 7.03 -1.29 -56.56
C GLN A 10 5.55 -1.09 -56.86
N GLN A 11 5.30 -0.83 -58.14
CA GLN A 11 4.08 -1.04 -58.95
C GLN A 11 2.80 -1.40 -58.18
N ILE A 12 1.92 -0.40 -58.04
CA ILE A 12 0.51 -0.58 -57.76
C ILE A 12 -0.16 -0.99 -59.07
N ASP A 13 -0.64 -2.23 -59.13
CA ASP A 13 -1.67 -2.62 -60.09
C ASP A 13 -2.70 -3.51 -59.39
N SER A 14 -3.97 -3.10 -59.48
CA SER A 14 -5.22 -3.81 -59.14
C SER A 14 -5.65 -4.02 -57.66
N SER A 15 -6.58 -3.20 -57.16
CA SER A 15 -7.95 -3.62 -56.75
C SER A 15 -8.72 -2.52 -55.99
N VAL A 16 -9.48 -1.71 -56.74
CA VAL A 16 -10.40 -0.67 -56.20
C VAL A 16 -11.48 -1.24 -55.26
N ASP A 17 -11.76 -2.55 -55.32
CA ASP A 17 -12.73 -3.23 -54.46
C ASP A 17 -12.18 -3.57 -53.04
N GLY A 18 -10.85 -3.71 -52.90
CA GLY A 18 -10.21 -4.03 -51.62
C GLY A 18 -10.19 -2.84 -50.66
N GLU A 19 -9.95 -1.63 -51.17
CA GLU A 19 -9.92 -0.40 -50.38
C GLU A 19 -11.31 -0.04 -49.82
N SER A 20 -12.37 -0.23 -50.61
CA SER A 20 -13.75 0.08 -50.17
C SER A 20 -14.24 -0.85 -49.05
N LYS A 21 -13.83 -2.13 -49.09
CA LYS A 21 -14.16 -3.13 -48.08
C LYS A 21 -13.40 -2.90 -46.77
N GLN A 22 -12.14 -2.49 -46.85
CA GLN A 22 -11.33 -2.19 -45.68
C GLN A 22 -11.79 -0.90 -44.97
N GLN A 23 -12.22 0.11 -45.73
CA GLN A 23 -12.84 1.32 -45.17
C GLN A 23 -14.15 1.01 -44.42
N ARG A 24 -15.01 0.13 -44.94
CA ARG A 24 -16.24 -0.29 -44.24
C ARG A 24 -15.95 -1.00 -42.92
N ILE A 25 -14.94 -1.88 -42.89
CA ILE A 25 -14.50 -2.56 -41.66
C ILE A 25 -14.02 -1.55 -40.61
N GLN A 26 -13.22 -0.56 -41.03
CA GLN A 26 -12.73 0.50 -40.13
C GLN A 26 -13.87 1.36 -39.57
N GLN A 27 -14.86 1.70 -40.41
CA GLN A 27 -16.05 2.44 -39.96
C GLN A 27 -16.87 1.64 -38.95
N ALA A 28 -17.12 0.35 -39.22
CA ALA A 28 -17.83 -0.53 -38.30
C ALA A 28 -17.09 -0.67 -36.95
N GLN A 29 -15.76 -0.82 -37.00
CA GLN A 29 -14.90 -0.86 -35.81
C GLN A 29 -15.00 0.43 -34.98
N GLU A 30 -14.93 1.60 -35.62
CA GLU A 30 -14.98 2.89 -34.92
C GLU A 30 -16.31 3.11 -34.20
N VAL A 31 -17.44 2.72 -34.83
CA VAL A 31 -18.77 2.80 -34.20
C VAL A 31 -18.82 1.96 -32.92
N ILE A 32 -18.23 0.75 -32.94
CA ILE A 32 -18.16 -0.13 -31.75
C ILE A 32 -17.29 0.48 -30.66
N PHE A 33 -16.13 1.06 -31.01
CA PHE A 33 -15.22 1.64 -30.03
C PHE A 33 -15.81 2.90 -29.37
N GLN A 34 -16.42 3.80 -30.15
CA GLN A 34 -17.07 5.00 -29.61
C GLN A 34 -18.24 4.65 -28.69
N PHE A 35 -19.02 3.62 -29.04
CA PHE A 35 -20.09 3.13 -28.18
C PHE A 35 -19.55 2.64 -26.81
N LEU A 36 -18.48 1.84 -26.81
CA LEU A 36 -17.89 1.35 -25.55
C LEU A 36 -17.23 2.46 -24.73
N LEU A 37 -16.66 3.49 -25.37
CA LEU A 37 -16.11 4.66 -24.70
C LEU A 37 -17.22 5.46 -23.99
N ASP A 38 -18.30 5.79 -24.68
CA ASP A 38 -19.44 6.52 -24.10
C ASP A 38 -20.06 5.76 -22.91
N ARG A 39 -20.19 4.43 -23.04
CA ARG A 39 -20.73 3.58 -21.99
C ARG A 39 -19.82 3.48 -20.78
N VAL A 40 -18.52 3.30 -20.97
CA VAL A 40 -17.60 3.16 -19.82
C VAL A 40 -17.42 4.47 -19.04
N GLU A 41 -17.65 5.62 -19.68
CA GLU A 41 -17.63 6.93 -19.04
C GLU A 41 -18.90 7.21 -18.23
N ASN A 42 -20.06 6.79 -18.74
CA ASN A 42 -21.36 7.19 -18.18
C ASN A 42 -22.06 6.13 -17.31
N ASP A 43 -21.78 4.84 -17.52
CA ASP A 43 -22.51 3.73 -16.89
C ASP A 43 -21.68 2.94 -15.85
N PRO A 44 -22.34 2.26 -14.89
CA PRO A 44 -21.64 1.41 -13.93
C PRO A 44 -21.04 0.15 -14.61
N PRO A 45 -19.92 -0.40 -14.10
CA PRO A 45 -19.18 -1.48 -14.77
C PRO A 45 -19.99 -2.74 -15.02
N GLU A 46 -20.96 -3.04 -14.15
CA GLU A 46 -21.83 -4.20 -14.27
C GLU A 46 -22.69 -4.10 -15.54
N THR A 47 -23.23 -2.91 -15.82
CA THR A 47 -24.02 -2.63 -17.03
C THR A 47 -23.13 -2.71 -18.27
N VAL A 48 -21.97 -2.06 -18.23
CA VAL A 48 -21.01 -2.05 -19.34
C VAL A 48 -20.54 -3.48 -19.68
N LEU A 49 -20.29 -4.31 -18.66
CA LEU A 49 -19.90 -5.70 -18.85
C LEU A 49 -21.06 -6.55 -19.42
N GLN A 50 -22.31 -6.27 -19.05
CA GLN A 50 -23.47 -6.90 -19.66
C GLN A 50 -23.62 -6.52 -21.15
N GLU A 51 -23.43 -5.26 -21.50
CA GLU A 51 -23.46 -4.83 -22.91
C GLU A 51 -22.31 -5.45 -23.71
N PHE A 52 -21.10 -5.50 -23.13
CA PHE A 52 -19.96 -6.20 -23.74
C PHE A 52 -20.27 -7.70 -23.96
N LYS A 53 -20.91 -8.35 -22.98
CA LYS A 53 -21.36 -9.75 -23.10
C LYS A 53 -22.35 -9.92 -24.26
N GLN A 54 -23.31 -9.01 -24.38
CA GLN A 54 -24.32 -9.05 -25.44
C GLN A 54 -23.69 -8.86 -26.82
N LEU A 55 -22.77 -7.90 -26.93
CA LEU A 55 -22.10 -7.55 -28.18
C LEU A 55 -21.25 -8.70 -28.73
N PHE A 56 -20.43 -9.33 -27.89
CA PHE A 56 -19.44 -10.31 -28.35
C PHE A 56 -19.83 -11.78 -28.16
N PHE A 57 -20.77 -12.13 -27.27
CA PHE A 57 -21.06 -13.54 -26.96
C PHE A 57 -22.47 -14.02 -27.35
N SER A 58 -23.49 -13.15 -27.33
CA SER A 58 -24.86 -13.56 -27.68
C SER A 58 -25.27 -13.17 -29.09
N SER A 59 -24.69 -12.13 -29.71
CA SER A 59 -25.14 -11.55 -31.00
C SER A 59 -26.66 -11.25 -31.04
N GLU A 60 -27.32 -11.29 -29.90
CA GLU A 60 -28.76 -11.10 -29.73
C GLU A 60 -28.95 -9.76 -29.04
N CYS A 61 -29.34 -8.77 -29.86
CA CYS A 61 -29.84 -7.44 -29.52
C CYS A 61 -29.03 -6.62 -28.52
N THR A 62 -27.99 -5.93 -29.01
CA THR A 62 -27.68 -4.62 -28.43
C THR A 62 -28.83 -3.66 -28.73
N PRO A 63 -29.29 -2.83 -27.78
CA PRO A 63 -30.36 -1.86 -28.04
C PRO A 63 -29.97 -0.78 -29.08
N ASN A 64 -28.68 -0.63 -29.37
CA ASN A 64 -28.18 0.28 -30.38
C ASN A 64 -28.16 -0.38 -31.79
N PRO A 65 -28.99 0.09 -32.75
CA PRO A 65 -29.11 -0.51 -34.08
C PRO A 65 -27.85 -0.31 -34.95
N ASP A 66 -27.08 0.76 -34.73
CA ASP A 66 -25.89 1.06 -35.53
C ASP A 66 -24.71 0.17 -35.11
N VAL A 67 -24.61 -0.15 -33.82
CA VAL A 67 -23.62 -1.09 -33.28
C VAL A 67 -23.93 -2.53 -33.72
N ALA A 68 -25.22 -2.91 -33.71
CA ALA A 68 -25.67 -4.21 -34.21
C ALA A 68 -25.36 -4.39 -35.71
N ARG A 69 -25.61 -3.36 -36.53
CA ARG A 69 -25.25 -3.35 -37.96
C ARG A 69 -23.74 -3.49 -38.15
N SER A 70 -22.94 -2.74 -37.39
CA SER A 70 -21.49 -2.77 -37.45
C SER A 70 -20.91 -4.15 -37.07
N MET A 71 -21.46 -4.80 -36.04
CA MET A 71 -21.06 -6.16 -35.68
C MET A 71 -21.46 -7.19 -36.73
N TYR A 72 -22.64 -7.05 -37.33
CA TYR A 72 -23.06 -7.93 -38.42
C TYR A 72 -22.13 -7.80 -39.63
N GLU A 73 -21.79 -6.57 -40.02
CA GLU A 73 -20.83 -6.29 -41.10
C GLU A 73 -19.47 -6.94 -40.82
N LEU A 74 -18.95 -6.89 -39.59
CA LEU A 74 -17.70 -7.57 -39.22
C LEU A 74 -17.78 -9.10 -39.35
N LEU A 75 -18.90 -9.71 -38.93
CA LEU A 75 -19.09 -11.16 -38.97
C LEU A 75 -19.35 -11.70 -40.38
N GLU A 76 -19.96 -10.90 -41.26
CA GLU A 76 -20.25 -11.25 -42.65
C GLU A 76 -18.96 -11.41 -43.47
N GLN A 77 -17.93 -10.61 -43.19
CA GLN A 77 -16.66 -10.65 -43.93
C GLN A 77 -15.84 -11.92 -43.68
N LYS A 78 -16.21 -12.74 -42.70
CA LYS A 78 -15.53 -14.00 -42.32
C LYS A 78 -14.01 -13.84 -42.04
N ASN A 79 -13.57 -12.64 -41.68
CA ASN A 79 -12.18 -12.36 -41.36
C ASN A 79 -11.96 -12.44 -39.84
N GLU A 80 -11.40 -13.56 -39.39
CA GLU A 80 -11.15 -13.82 -37.98
C GLU A 80 -10.16 -12.82 -37.35
N GLN A 81 -9.15 -12.38 -38.11
CA GLN A 81 -8.13 -11.46 -37.60
C GLN A 81 -8.73 -10.10 -37.25
N GLU A 82 -9.59 -9.56 -38.11
CA GLU A 82 -10.26 -8.28 -37.85
C GLU A 82 -11.20 -8.36 -36.64
N PHE A 83 -11.94 -9.46 -36.50
CA PHE A 83 -12.76 -9.68 -35.31
C PHE A 83 -11.91 -9.73 -34.03
N ARG A 84 -10.79 -10.46 -34.05
CA ARG A 84 -9.86 -10.53 -32.90
C ARG A 84 -9.28 -9.15 -32.57
N ASN A 85 -8.90 -8.36 -33.57
CA ASN A 85 -8.40 -7.00 -33.39
C ASN A 85 -9.47 -6.11 -32.73
N THR A 86 -10.73 -6.19 -33.19
CA THR A 86 -11.86 -5.46 -32.60
C THR A 86 -12.12 -5.87 -31.15
N LEU A 87 -12.17 -7.17 -30.87
CA LEU A 87 -12.38 -7.69 -29.51
C LEU A 87 -11.24 -7.27 -28.57
N LYS A 88 -9.99 -7.39 -29.04
CA LYS A 88 -8.78 -7.00 -28.32
C LYS A 88 -8.83 -5.51 -27.95
N ARG A 89 -9.03 -4.61 -28.92
CA ARG A 89 -9.09 -3.16 -28.67
C ARG A 89 -10.24 -2.79 -27.73
N SER A 90 -11.40 -3.43 -27.89
CA SER A 90 -12.57 -3.26 -26.99
C SER A 90 -12.24 -3.60 -25.54
N CYS A 91 -11.50 -4.70 -25.29
CA CYS A 91 -11.04 -5.03 -23.94
C CYS A 91 -10.12 -3.95 -23.36
N TYR A 92 -9.19 -3.42 -24.15
CA TYR A 92 -8.26 -2.38 -23.72
C TYR A 92 -8.95 -1.06 -23.37
N ILE A 93 -10.00 -0.66 -24.10
CA ILE A 93 -10.82 0.52 -23.79
C ILE A 93 -11.43 0.42 -22.39
N LEU A 94 -12.05 -0.73 -22.08
CA LEU A 94 -12.68 -0.96 -20.78
C LEU A 94 -11.65 -1.01 -19.65
N ILE A 95 -10.55 -1.76 -19.86
CA ILE A 95 -9.50 -1.91 -18.84
C ILE A 95 -8.84 -0.56 -18.52
N ASN A 96 -8.57 0.27 -19.52
CA ASN A 96 -7.98 1.60 -19.31
C ASN A 96 -8.84 2.49 -18.40
N ASN A 97 -10.14 2.55 -18.69
CA ASN A 97 -11.09 3.37 -17.94
C ASN A 97 -11.32 2.85 -16.52
N TRP A 98 -11.47 1.53 -16.35
CA TRP A 98 -11.63 0.93 -15.02
C TRP A 98 -10.37 0.99 -14.17
N LEU A 99 -9.17 0.91 -14.77
CA LEU A 99 -7.92 1.13 -14.04
C LEU A 99 -7.77 2.58 -13.56
N ALA A 100 -8.15 3.56 -14.39
CA ALA A 100 -8.15 4.96 -13.98
C ALA A 100 -9.09 5.21 -12.79
N SER A 101 -10.25 4.54 -12.77
CA SER A 101 -11.24 4.63 -11.69
C SER A 101 -10.98 3.69 -10.50
N ARG A 102 -9.82 3.02 -10.43
CA ARG A 102 -9.44 2.03 -9.40
C ARG A 102 -10.42 0.85 -9.22
N ARG A 103 -11.15 0.47 -10.28
CA ARG A 103 -12.15 -0.63 -10.27
C ARG A 103 -11.53 -1.96 -10.70
N SER A 104 -10.63 -2.50 -9.88
CA SER A 104 -9.86 -3.71 -10.23
C SER A 104 -10.68 -5.00 -10.29
N ASP A 105 -11.80 -5.07 -9.57
CA ASP A 105 -12.67 -6.25 -9.54
C ASP A 105 -13.42 -6.45 -10.88
N SER A 106 -13.83 -5.35 -11.52
CA SER A 106 -14.50 -5.38 -12.84
C SER A 106 -13.58 -5.88 -13.96
N ILE A 107 -12.28 -5.59 -13.88
CA ILE A 107 -11.27 -6.11 -14.82
C ILE A 107 -11.13 -7.62 -14.65
N GLU A 108 -11.11 -8.10 -13.41
CA GLU A 108 -11.06 -9.53 -13.14
C GLU A 108 -12.33 -10.23 -13.66
N GLU A 109 -13.50 -9.63 -13.48
CA GLU A 109 -14.76 -10.16 -14.00
C GLU A 109 -14.80 -10.22 -15.54
N LEU A 110 -14.27 -9.21 -16.23
CA LEU A 110 -14.15 -9.20 -17.70
C LEU A 110 -13.28 -10.36 -18.21
N ILE A 111 -12.09 -10.54 -17.62
CA ILE A 111 -11.17 -11.62 -18.01
C ILE A 111 -11.75 -13.00 -17.66
N GLN A 112 -12.38 -13.14 -16.49
CA GLN A 112 -13.09 -14.39 -16.14
C GLN A 112 -14.27 -14.67 -17.08
N THR A 113 -14.98 -13.64 -17.54
CA THR A 113 -16.08 -13.78 -18.52
C THR A 113 -15.55 -14.34 -19.84
N LEU A 114 -14.43 -13.82 -20.34
CA LEU A 114 -13.76 -14.36 -21.52
C LEU A 114 -13.35 -15.83 -21.31
N ALA A 115 -12.95 -16.23 -20.10
CA ALA A 115 -12.57 -17.61 -19.78
C ALA A 115 -13.74 -18.59 -19.63
N LYS A 116 -14.93 -18.11 -19.24
CA LYS A 116 -16.13 -18.92 -18.92
C LYS A 116 -16.96 -19.32 -20.13
N VAL A 117 -16.45 -19.09 -21.34
CA VAL A 117 -17.12 -19.50 -22.57
C VAL A 117 -17.08 -21.02 -22.63
N ASP A 118 -18.18 -21.67 -22.24
CA ASP A 118 -18.37 -23.10 -22.46
C ASP A 118 -18.30 -23.37 -23.96
N SER A 119 -17.17 -23.92 -24.40
CA SER A 119 -17.15 -24.78 -25.58
C SER A 119 -18.24 -25.85 -25.38
N VAL A 120 -18.99 -26.20 -26.42
CA VAL A 120 -19.87 -27.38 -26.50
C VAL A 120 -21.38 -27.19 -26.22
N LYS A 121 -22.04 -26.22 -26.88
CA LYS A 121 -23.42 -26.45 -27.41
C LYS A 121 -23.62 -25.81 -28.78
N PHE A 122 -23.35 -26.54 -29.85
CA PHE A 122 -23.61 -26.08 -31.23
C PHE A 122 -25.11 -25.74 -31.40
N THR A 123 -25.39 -24.55 -31.93
CA THR A 123 -26.75 -24.11 -32.27
C THR A 123 -27.00 -24.23 -33.76
N VAL A 124 -28.25 -24.06 -34.20
CA VAL A 124 -28.62 -24.07 -35.63
C VAL A 124 -27.99 -22.88 -36.40
N SER A 125 -27.63 -21.80 -35.70
CA SER A 125 -27.03 -20.60 -36.30
C SER A 125 -25.54 -20.81 -36.62
N GLN A 126 -25.20 -20.80 -37.91
CA GLN A 126 -23.82 -20.90 -38.38
C GLN A 126 -22.95 -19.70 -37.94
N THR A 127 -23.54 -18.51 -37.82
CA THR A 127 -22.85 -17.28 -37.38
C THR A 127 -22.45 -17.35 -35.91
N LEU A 128 -23.35 -17.83 -35.04
CA LEU A 128 -23.05 -18.01 -33.61
C LEU A 128 -21.99 -19.09 -33.38
N ASN A 129 -22.03 -20.18 -34.15
CA ASN A 129 -21.00 -21.21 -34.07
C ASN A 129 -19.62 -20.66 -34.48
N ARG A 130 -19.55 -19.84 -35.55
CA ARG A 130 -18.31 -19.18 -35.98
C ARG A 130 -17.77 -18.22 -34.92
N LEU A 131 -18.63 -17.37 -34.35
CA LEU A 131 -18.28 -16.44 -33.29
C LEU A 131 -17.66 -17.16 -32.09
N ARG A 132 -18.26 -18.27 -31.65
CA ARG A 132 -17.74 -19.10 -30.55
C ARG A 132 -16.40 -19.73 -30.88
N THR A 133 -16.20 -20.21 -32.11
CA THR A 133 -14.89 -20.73 -32.55
C THR A 133 -13.83 -19.63 -32.52
N TRP A 134 -14.13 -18.43 -33.02
CA TRP A 134 -13.18 -17.32 -33.01
C TRP A 134 -12.82 -16.86 -31.60
N ILE A 135 -13.77 -16.85 -30.68
CA ILE A 135 -13.53 -16.57 -29.26
C ILE A 135 -12.67 -17.67 -28.63
N ALA A 136 -12.95 -18.95 -28.91
CA ALA A 136 -12.12 -20.06 -28.42
C ALA A 136 -10.67 -19.92 -28.92
N ASN A 137 -10.48 -19.63 -30.21
CA ASN A 137 -9.16 -19.41 -30.75
C ASN A 137 -8.47 -18.16 -30.18
N PHE A 138 -9.24 -17.12 -29.83
CA PHE A 138 -8.71 -15.94 -29.12
C PHE A 138 -8.24 -16.29 -27.70
N ILE A 139 -8.97 -17.14 -26.96
CA ILE A 139 -8.58 -17.59 -25.61
C ILE A 139 -7.27 -18.40 -25.64
N GLU A 140 -7.02 -19.16 -26.70
CA GLU A 140 -5.76 -19.89 -26.91
C GLU A 140 -4.62 -18.99 -27.42
N SER A 141 -4.91 -17.76 -27.85
CA SER A 141 -3.94 -16.85 -28.45
C SER A 141 -3.05 -16.14 -27.43
N GLN A 142 -1.93 -15.60 -27.93
CA GLN A 142 -1.03 -14.73 -27.16
C GLN A 142 -1.74 -13.46 -26.66
N ASP A 143 -2.69 -12.92 -27.42
CA ASP A 143 -3.41 -11.68 -27.08
C ASP A 143 -4.21 -11.82 -25.77
N TYR A 144 -4.79 -12.99 -25.52
CA TYR A 144 -5.51 -13.25 -24.28
C TYR A 144 -4.56 -13.43 -23.08
N GLN A 145 -3.39 -14.04 -23.29
CA GLN A 145 -2.35 -14.12 -22.25
C GLN A 145 -1.84 -12.72 -21.88
N GLU A 146 -1.77 -11.80 -22.85
CA GLU A 146 -1.41 -10.41 -22.62
C GLU A 146 -2.45 -9.66 -21.77
N LEU A 147 -3.76 -9.88 -22.03
CA LEU A 147 -4.84 -9.30 -21.23
C LEU A 147 -4.86 -9.80 -19.79
N LYS A 148 -4.50 -11.08 -19.57
CA LYS A 148 -4.42 -11.67 -18.22
C LYS A 148 -3.45 -10.92 -17.31
N VAL A 149 -2.45 -10.21 -17.84
CA VAL A 149 -1.46 -9.49 -17.02
C VAL A 149 -2.10 -8.40 -16.13
N PHE A 150 -3.28 -7.88 -16.49
CA PHE A 150 -3.93 -6.77 -15.80
C PHE A 150 -4.85 -7.15 -14.61
N THR A 151 -5.07 -8.43 -14.34
CA THR A 151 -5.95 -8.88 -13.23
C THR A 151 -5.23 -8.83 -11.87
N SER A 152 -5.96 -8.46 -10.80
CA SER A 152 -5.42 -8.40 -9.44
C SER A 152 -4.96 -9.77 -8.91
N SER A 153 -3.85 -9.75 -8.18
CA SER A 153 -3.15 -10.89 -7.53
C SER A 153 -3.93 -11.56 -6.38
N ARG A 154 -5.24 -11.82 -6.52
CA ARG A 154 -6.04 -12.48 -5.47
C ARG A 154 -6.26 -13.98 -5.69
N THR A 155 -5.79 -14.55 -6.79
CA THR A 155 -5.83 -16.00 -7.01
C THR A 155 -4.43 -16.62 -6.96
N GLU A 156 -4.18 -17.35 -5.88
CA GLU A 156 -3.09 -18.32 -5.73
C GLU A 156 -3.16 -19.34 -6.88
N ARG A 157 -2.47 -19.07 -7.99
CA ARG A 157 -1.95 -19.99 -9.01
C ARG A 157 -1.53 -19.20 -10.25
N ARG A 158 -0.41 -18.48 -10.19
CA ARG A 158 0.33 -18.06 -11.39
C ARG A 158 1.84 -18.27 -11.17
N GLY A 159 2.53 -18.69 -12.22
CA GLY A 159 3.95 -19.07 -12.19
C GLY A 159 4.90 -17.93 -11.80
N TRP A 160 6.17 -18.27 -11.59
CA TRP A 160 7.21 -17.37 -11.09
C TRP A 160 7.42 -16.09 -11.93
N SER A 161 7.03 -16.11 -13.21
CA SER A 161 7.18 -15.04 -14.21
C SER A 161 6.34 -13.79 -13.89
N HIS A 162 5.21 -13.94 -13.19
CA HIS A 162 4.30 -12.82 -12.89
C HIS A 162 4.96 -11.70 -12.08
N ARG A 163 5.96 -12.02 -11.26
CA ARG A 163 6.75 -11.02 -10.51
C ARG A 163 7.55 -10.09 -11.39
N TYR A 164 7.79 -10.51 -12.64
CA TYR A 164 8.52 -9.78 -13.67
C TYR A 164 7.59 -9.29 -14.78
N ALA A 165 6.28 -9.18 -14.51
CA ALA A 165 5.26 -8.81 -15.49
C ALA A 165 5.53 -7.51 -16.24
N TYR A 166 6.25 -6.55 -15.64
CA TYR A 166 6.60 -5.31 -16.34
C TYR A 166 7.50 -5.54 -17.58
N TYR A 167 8.33 -6.59 -17.60
CA TYR A 167 9.07 -6.99 -18.81
C TYR A 167 8.15 -7.59 -19.86
N LEU A 168 7.17 -8.39 -19.44
CA LEU A 168 6.20 -9.03 -20.33
C LEU A 168 5.27 -8.02 -21.03
N LEU A 169 5.10 -6.84 -20.43
CA LEU A 169 4.36 -5.71 -20.99
C LEU A 169 5.16 -4.89 -22.02
N LEU A 170 6.50 -5.01 -22.08
CA LEU A 170 7.33 -4.22 -23.00
C LEU A 170 6.96 -4.42 -24.48
N PRO A 171 6.83 -5.67 -24.99
CA PRO A 171 6.49 -5.87 -26.40
C PRO A 171 5.14 -5.24 -26.74
N GLN A 172 4.19 -5.22 -25.79
CA GLN A 172 2.86 -4.69 -26.01
C GLN A 172 2.86 -3.19 -26.34
N TYR A 173 3.73 -2.40 -25.70
CA TYR A 173 3.78 -0.95 -25.95
C TYR A 173 4.82 -0.51 -26.98
N LEU A 174 5.84 -1.32 -27.23
CA LEU A 174 6.87 -1.04 -28.25
C LEU A 174 6.40 -1.39 -29.66
N ASP A 175 5.54 -2.40 -29.80
CA ASP A 175 4.98 -2.78 -31.09
C ASP A 175 4.05 -1.68 -31.62
N SER A 176 4.40 -1.10 -32.78
CA SER A 176 3.62 -0.06 -33.45
C SER A 176 2.33 -0.59 -34.06
N GLN A 177 2.19 -1.91 -34.23
CA GLN A 177 0.98 -2.56 -34.74
C GLN A 177 -0.11 -2.70 -33.67
N ASN A 178 0.25 -2.59 -32.38
CA ASN A 178 -0.74 -2.62 -31.31
C ASN A 178 -1.52 -1.31 -31.21
N PRO A 179 -2.82 -1.35 -30.82
CA PRO A 179 -3.63 -0.16 -30.61
C PRO A 179 -3.01 0.80 -29.59
N VAL A 180 -3.21 2.12 -29.78
CA VAL A 180 -2.67 3.15 -28.89
C VAL A 180 -3.11 2.91 -27.44
N GLU A 181 -4.36 2.51 -27.24
CA GLU A 181 -4.94 2.20 -25.93
C GLU A 181 -4.20 1.05 -25.23
N GLN A 182 -3.82 0.00 -25.98
CA GLN A 182 -3.00 -1.10 -25.45
C GLN A 182 -1.62 -0.60 -25.07
N ARG A 183 -0.98 0.18 -25.94
CA ARG A 183 0.39 0.65 -25.74
C ARG A 183 0.48 1.58 -24.52
N GLU A 184 -0.44 2.52 -24.38
CA GLU A 184 -0.51 3.41 -23.22
C GLU A 184 -0.79 2.64 -21.93
N LEU A 185 -1.73 1.68 -21.97
CA LEU A 185 -2.06 0.86 -20.82
C LEU A 185 -0.84 0.07 -20.33
N ALA A 186 -0.21 -0.67 -21.24
CA ALA A 186 0.92 -1.52 -20.95
C ALA A 186 2.09 -0.69 -20.43
N LYS A 187 2.35 0.49 -21.01
CA LYS A 187 3.39 1.43 -20.55
C LYS A 187 3.11 1.95 -19.15
N LYS A 188 1.88 2.41 -18.86
CA LYS A 188 1.48 2.93 -17.54
C LYS A 188 1.55 1.83 -16.47
N THR A 189 1.08 0.63 -16.79
CA THR A 189 1.10 -0.53 -15.89
C THR A 189 2.52 -1.01 -15.63
N ALA A 190 3.36 -1.12 -16.66
CA ALA A 190 4.76 -1.50 -16.51
C ALA A 190 5.51 -0.50 -15.63
N LYS A 191 5.30 0.81 -15.82
CA LYS A 191 5.86 1.87 -14.97
C LYS A 191 5.44 1.68 -13.51
N ARG A 192 4.14 1.52 -13.24
CA ARG A 192 3.60 1.30 -11.89
C ARG A 192 4.18 0.05 -11.21
N LEU A 193 4.27 -1.06 -11.93
CA LEU A 193 4.85 -2.31 -11.39
C LEU A 193 6.33 -2.15 -11.05
N LYS A 194 7.07 -1.45 -11.90
CA LYS A 194 8.48 -1.14 -11.70
C LYS A 194 8.71 -0.23 -10.49
N GLU A 195 7.86 0.78 -10.31
CA GLU A 195 7.87 1.66 -9.13
C GLU A 195 7.50 0.92 -7.85
N LYS A 196 6.48 0.04 -7.91
CA LYS A 196 6.11 -0.84 -6.79
C LYS A 196 7.28 -1.73 -6.36
N PHE A 197 7.99 -2.35 -7.30
CA PHE A 197 9.19 -3.14 -6.99
C PHE A 197 10.25 -2.31 -6.25
N LYS A 198 10.52 -1.08 -6.73
CA LYS A 198 11.47 -0.17 -6.09
C LYS A 198 11.05 0.23 -4.68
N PHE A 199 9.78 0.55 -4.50
CA PHE A 199 9.19 0.89 -3.20
C PHE A 199 9.32 -0.28 -2.22
N GLU A 200 8.91 -1.48 -2.61
CA GLU A 200 9.02 -2.68 -1.78
C GLU A 200 10.48 -3.00 -1.44
N LEU A 201 11.40 -2.82 -2.38
CA LEU A 201 12.84 -3.01 -2.15
C LEU A 201 13.37 -2.00 -1.14
N ALA A 202 13.03 -0.72 -1.30
CA ALA A 202 13.41 0.34 -0.36
C ALA A 202 12.86 0.05 1.04
N MET A 203 11.57 -0.26 1.15
CA MET A 203 10.90 -0.57 2.43
C MET A 203 11.53 -1.78 3.12
N TYR A 204 11.82 -2.83 2.38
CA TYR A 204 12.51 -4.01 2.90
C TYR A 204 13.89 -3.64 3.48
N THR A 205 14.68 -2.82 2.76
CA THR A 205 16.01 -2.40 3.22
C THR A 205 16.00 -1.53 4.48
N VAL A 206 15.04 -0.61 4.61
CA VAL A 206 14.88 0.23 5.80
C VAL A 206 14.48 -0.61 7.02
N HIS A 207 13.52 -1.53 6.83
CA HIS A 207 12.98 -2.34 7.92
C HIS A 207 14.00 -3.33 8.48
N CYS A 208 14.75 -4.03 7.62
CA CYS A 208 15.82 -4.95 8.06
C CYS A 208 16.92 -4.26 8.87
N ASN A 209 17.05 -2.93 8.79
CA ASN A 209 18.07 -2.14 9.50
C ASN A 209 17.54 -1.44 10.77
N SER A 210 16.24 -1.55 11.09
CA SER A 210 15.62 -0.89 12.26
C SER A 210 15.53 -1.81 13.48
N PRO A 211 16.00 -1.40 14.67
CA PRO A 211 15.88 -2.19 15.89
C PRO A 211 14.46 -2.22 16.49
N THR A 212 13.57 -1.32 16.08
CA THR A 212 12.23 -1.12 16.68
C THR A 212 11.10 -1.93 16.03
N PHE A 213 11.26 -2.40 14.80
CA PHE A 213 10.22 -3.11 14.08
C PHE A 213 10.64 -4.56 13.80
N LYS A 214 10.21 -5.49 14.66
CA LYS A 214 10.49 -6.94 14.52
C LYS A 214 9.25 -7.82 14.35
N LYS A 215 8.04 -7.27 14.48
CA LYS A 215 6.84 -8.11 14.55
C LYS A 215 6.33 -8.59 13.19
N GLU A 216 6.48 -7.82 12.10
CA GLU A 216 6.18 -8.29 10.73
C GLU A 216 7.02 -7.53 9.67
N PRO A 217 8.00 -8.19 9.01
CA PRO A 217 8.76 -7.54 7.94
C PRO A 217 7.87 -7.25 6.72
N PRO A 218 8.05 -6.12 6.02
CA PRO A 218 7.37 -5.87 4.76
C PRO A 218 7.71 -6.97 3.74
N PRO A 219 6.83 -7.22 2.75
CA PRO A 219 7.07 -8.26 1.76
C PRO A 219 8.37 -8.00 1.01
N ASN A 220 9.22 -9.01 0.93
CA ASN A 220 10.44 -8.95 0.14
C ASN A 220 10.08 -9.09 -1.35
N PRO A 221 10.41 -8.11 -2.21
CA PRO A 221 10.06 -8.18 -3.63
C PRO A 221 10.87 -9.22 -4.42
N THR A 222 11.90 -9.84 -3.82
CA THR A 222 12.77 -10.86 -4.45
C THR A 222 12.77 -12.18 -3.65
N ARG A 223 13.29 -13.27 -4.22
CA ARG A 223 13.50 -14.52 -3.47
C ARG A 223 14.83 -14.60 -2.72
N LEU A 224 15.68 -13.58 -2.87
CA LEU A 224 16.99 -13.56 -2.25
C LEU A 224 16.92 -13.50 -0.71
N GLY A 225 15.76 -13.17 -0.13
CA GLY A 225 15.58 -13.08 1.32
C GLY A 225 16.57 -12.10 1.95
N ASN A 226 17.20 -12.51 3.04
CA ASN A 226 18.28 -11.75 3.69
C ASN A 226 19.54 -11.60 2.81
N GLY A 227 19.68 -12.40 1.74
CA GLY A 227 20.76 -12.32 0.77
C GLY A 227 20.81 -10.99 0.04
N ILE A 228 19.68 -10.28 -0.12
CA ILE A 228 19.64 -8.93 -0.69
C ILE A 228 20.50 -7.97 0.11
N ILE A 229 20.40 -8.02 1.44
CA ILE A 229 21.15 -7.10 2.30
C ILE A 229 22.65 -7.35 2.16
N ARG A 230 23.07 -8.61 2.05
CA ARG A 230 24.47 -8.95 1.77
C ARG A 230 24.91 -8.44 0.39
N LEU A 231 24.09 -8.65 -0.64
CA LEU A 231 24.35 -8.17 -2.00
C LEU A 231 24.46 -6.64 -2.05
N LEU A 232 23.50 -5.92 -1.47
CA LEU A 232 23.51 -4.45 -1.37
C LEU A 232 24.75 -3.95 -0.63
N LYS A 233 25.10 -4.57 0.51
CA LYS A 233 26.31 -4.20 1.25
C LYS A 233 27.56 -4.42 0.41
N GLN A 234 27.65 -5.53 -0.33
CA GLN A 234 28.78 -5.80 -1.25
C GLN A 234 28.85 -4.78 -2.39
N LEU A 235 27.71 -4.40 -2.97
CA LEU A 235 27.62 -3.42 -4.06
C LEU A 235 27.96 -2.00 -3.61
N ILE A 236 27.54 -1.59 -2.42
CA ILE A 236 27.70 -0.20 -1.95
C ILE A 236 29.04 0.03 -1.23
N SER A 237 29.52 -0.93 -0.42
CA SER A 237 30.75 -0.77 0.40
C SER A 237 32.04 -0.63 -0.43
N ARG A 238 32.06 -1.11 -1.67
CA ARG A 238 33.27 -1.21 -2.50
C ARG A 238 33.61 0.06 -3.31
N LYS A 239 32.96 1.21 -3.12
CA LYS A 239 33.10 2.39 -4.02
C LYS A 239 32.93 1.99 -5.52
N PHE A 240 32.08 1.00 -5.82
CA PHE A 240 31.88 0.47 -7.18
C PHE A 240 31.26 1.47 -8.18
N LEU A 241 30.45 2.43 -7.70
CA LEU A 241 29.61 3.34 -8.52
C LEU A 241 30.39 4.43 -9.26
N HIS A 242 31.25 5.17 -8.54
CA HIS A 242 32.05 6.24 -9.13
C HIS A 242 33.14 5.72 -10.05
N SER A 243 33.51 4.43 -9.93
CA SER A 243 34.48 3.82 -10.83
C SER A 243 33.86 3.60 -12.22
N TYR A 244 32.76 2.84 -12.36
CA TYR A 244 32.30 2.45 -13.70
C TYR A 244 31.62 3.55 -14.50
N SER A 245 30.84 4.43 -13.86
CA SER A 245 30.21 5.57 -14.56
C SER A 245 31.27 6.51 -15.12
N HIS A 246 32.22 6.93 -14.28
CA HIS A 246 33.36 7.74 -14.71
C HIS A 246 34.23 7.01 -15.75
N THR A 247 34.51 5.71 -15.57
CA THR A 247 35.28 4.94 -16.55
C THR A 247 34.53 4.84 -17.89
N ALA A 248 33.20 4.72 -17.88
CA ALA A 248 32.38 4.74 -19.10
C ALA A 248 32.46 6.10 -19.80
N ASP A 249 32.32 7.20 -19.06
CA ASP A 249 32.44 8.56 -19.60
C ASP A 249 33.81 8.80 -20.23
N VAL A 250 34.88 8.43 -19.51
CA VAL A 250 36.27 8.51 -20.02
C VAL A 250 36.44 7.67 -21.28
N PHE A 251 35.92 6.43 -21.28
CA PHE A 251 36.00 5.54 -22.44
C PHE A 251 35.27 6.11 -23.66
N VAL A 252 34.05 6.66 -23.48
CA VAL A 252 33.27 7.25 -24.58
C VAL A 252 33.95 8.49 -25.16
N GLN A 253 34.67 9.27 -24.35
CA GLN A 253 35.47 10.39 -24.88
C GLN A 253 36.69 9.90 -25.66
N GLN A 254 37.39 8.89 -25.14
CA GLN A 254 38.56 8.29 -25.79
C GLN A 254 38.19 7.55 -27.08
N SER A 255 37.01 6.92 -27.15
CA SER A 255 36.60 6.14 -28.33
C SER A 255 36.40 6.97 -29.59
N LYS A 256 36.11 8.27 -29.48
CA LYS A 256 35.87 9.16 -30.63
C LYS A 256 37.08 9.32 -31.55
N THR A 257 38.29 9.13 -31.02
CA THR A 257 39.54 9.29 -31.76
C THR A 257 40.16 7.95 -32.19
N LEU A 258 39.51 6.82 -31.86
CA LEU A 258 40.02 5.49 -32.18
C LEU A 258 39.48 5.00 -33.53
N THR A 259 40.30 4.20 -34.21
CA THR A 259 39.83 3.33 -35.30
C THR A 259 38.81 2.33 -34.74
N TYR A 260 37.89 1.86 -35.57
CA TYR A 260 36.90 0.90 -35.12
C TYR A 260 37.52 -0.43 -34.66
N ARG A 261 38.64 -0.85 -35.26
CA ARG A 261 39.40 -2.02 -34.80
C ARG A 261 39.93 -1.83 -33.37
N ASP A 262 40.58 -0.70 -33.09
CA ASP A 262 41.12 -0.41 -31.76
C ASP A 262 40.01 -0.22 -30.73
N PHE A 263 38.90 0.39 -31.13
CA PHE A 263 37.69 0.51 -30.31
C PHE A 263 37.18 -0.85 -29.85
N LYS A 264 37.08 -1.85 -30.74
CA LYS A 264 36.62 -3.20 -30.39
C LYS A 264 37.51 -3.85 -29.33
N GLN A 265 38.83 -3.72 -29.46
CA GLN A 265 39.80 -4.23 -28.48
C GLN A 265 39.67 -3.52 -27.14
N LYS A 266 39.58 -2.19 -27.15
CA LYS A 266 39.42 -1.39 -25.93
C LYS A 266 38.07 -1.62 -25.24
N LEU A 267 37.01 -1.89 -26.00
CA LEU A 267 35.70 -2.25 -25.47
C LEU A 267 35.78 -3.57 -24.68
N LEU A 268 36.48 -4.56 -25.22
CA LEU A 268 36.72 -5.83 -24.51
C LEU A 268 37.48 -5.62 -23.20
N ASP A 269 38.55 -4.81 -23.22
CA ASP A 269 39.33 -4.47 -22.02
C ASP A 269 38.44 -3.81 -20.95
N TYR A 270 37.61 -2.84 -21.35
CA TYR A 270 36.67 -2.16 -20.46
C TYR A 270 35.66 -3.13 -19.81
N LEU A 271 35.07 -4.02 -20.60
CA LEU A 271 34.12 -5.01 -20.11
C LEU A 271 34.78 -5.94 -19.07
N LEU A 272 36.05 -6.31 -19.27
CA LEU A 272 36.79 -7.25 -18.42
C LEU A 272 37.59 -6.63 -17.27
N PHE A 273 37.74 -5.30 -17.23
CA PHE A 273 38.61 -4.54 -16.28
C PHE A 273 38.42 -4.83 -14.77
N SER A 274 37.40 -5.59 -14.37
CA SER A 274 37.04 -5.76 -12.96
C SER A 274 36.37 -7.09 -12.62
N THR A 275 36.37 -8.04 -13.55
CA THR A 275 35.79 -9.37 -13.34
C THR A 275 36.82 -10.28 -12.65
N SER A 276 36.46 -10.89 -11.50
CA SER A 276 37.35 -11.77 -10.73
C SER A 276 37.87 -12.93 -11.58
N PRO A 277 39.19 -13.26 -11.55
CA PRO A 277 39.75 -14.30 -12.39
C PRO A 277 39.16 -15.68 -12.04
N HIS A 278 38.37 -16.23 -12.96
CA HIS A 278 37.84 -17.59 -12.91
C HIS A 278 38.05 -18.25 -14.27
N GLN A 279 38.23 -19.57 -14.32
CA GLN A 279 38.49 -20.33 -15.56
C GLN A 279 37.42 -20.09 -16.66
N SER A 280 36.18 -19.82 -16.28
CA SER A 280 35.08 -19.49 -17.21
C SER A 280 35.27 -18.14 -17.93
N ILE A 281 36.10 -17.23 -17.40
CA ILE A 281 36.38 -15.92 -18.03
C ILE A 281 37.30 -16.08 -19.23
N ASP A 282 38.21 -17.04 -19.25
CA ASP A 282 39.13 -17.22 -20.37
C ASP A 282 38.40 -17.74 -21.61
N PHE A 283 37.49 -18.70 -21.43
CA PHE A 283 36.58 -19.16 -22.49
C PHE A 283 35.68 -18.03 -22.97
N PHE A 284 35.06 -17.29 -22.03
CA PHE A 284 34.23 -16.13 -22.33
C PHE A 284 34.99 -15.06 -23.13
N LYS A 285 36.20 -14.70 -22.68
CA LYS A 285 37.05 -13.70 -23.33
C LYS A 285 37.36 -14.13 -24.75
N LYS A 286 37.79 -15.38 -24.95
CA LYS A 286 38.08 -15.93 -26.29
C LYS A 286 36.87 -15.83 -27.22
N THR A 287 35.73 -16.37 -26.81
CA THR A 287 34.53 -16.38 -27.65
C THR A 287 33.98 -14.97 -27.92
N LEU A 288 34.06 -14.06 -26.94
CA LEU A 288 33.62 -12.67 -27.15
C LEU A 288 34.59 -11.91 -28.07
N THR A 289 35.91 -12.13 -27.96
CA THR A 289 36.89 -11.57 -28.89
C THR A 289 36.58 -11.98 -30.32
N GLU A 290 36.43 -13.28 -30.57
CA GLU A 290 36.12 -13.82 -31.90
C GLU A 290 34.84 -13.19 -32.47
N LYS A 291 33.78 -13.09 -31.65
CA LYS A 291 32.52 -12.46 -32.08
C LYS A 291 32.65 -10.96 -32.35
N LEU A 292 33.40 -10.22 -31.54
CA LEU A 292 33.61 -8.78 -31.73
C LEU A 292 34.47 -8.50 -32.96
N GLU A 293 35.54 -9.25 -33.18
CA GLU A 293 36.45 -9.04 -34.32
C GLU A 293 35.71 -9.11 -35.67
N MET A 294 34.80 -10.09 -35.80
CA MET A 294 33.96 -10.31 -37.00
C MET A 294 32.87 -9.24 -37.21
N LEU A 295 32.59 -8.37 -36.24
CA LEU A 295 31.58 -7.33 -36.39
C LEU A 295 32.07 -6.21 -37.32
N TYR A 296 31.27 -5.92 -38.34
CA TYR A 296 31.39 -4.76 -39.23
C TYR A 296 32.82 -4.55 -39.77
N GLU A 297 33.45 -5.61 -40.29
CA GLU A 297 34.85 -5.62 -40.72
C GLU A 297 35.21 -4.51 -41.73
N SER A 298 34.27 -4.16 -42.61
CA SER A 298 34.43 -3.10 -43.59
C SER A 298 34.72 -1.72 -42.98
N TYR A 299 34.35 -1.51 -41.72
CA TYR A 299 34.51 -0.24 -41.00
C TYR A 299 35.76 -0.21 -40.11
N ASN A 300 36.57 -1.28 -40.08
CA ASN A 300 37.70 -1.42 -39.14
C ASN A 300 38.70 -0.27 -39.15
N GLU A 301 38.96 0.29 -40.34
CA GLU A 301 39.92 1.37 -40.55
C GLU A 301 39.28 2.78 -40.42
N GLU A 302 37.96 2.84 -40.22
CA GLU A 302 37.24 4.11 -40.03
C GLU A 302 37.28 4.57 -38.57
N THR A 303 37.11 5.87 -38.35
CA THR A 303 36.97 6.45 -37.01
C THR A 303 35.63 6.07 -36.38
N THR A 304 35.65 5.72 -35.09
CA THR A 304 34.45 5.25 -34.39
C THR A 304 33.38 6.34 -34.27
N THR A 305 32.23 6.12 -34.89
CA THR A 305 31.06 6.99 -34.78
C THR A 305 30.12 6.56 -33.67
N MET A 306 29.23 7.46 -33.22
CA MET A 306 28.19 7.13 -32.23
C MET A 306 27.21 6.05 -32.74
N GLU A 307 27.00 5.97 -34.05
CA GLU A 307 26.17 4.93 -34.66
C GLU A 307 26.85 3.54 -34.58
N LEU A 308 28.15 3.46 -34.86
CA LEU A 308 28.93 2.23 -34.72
C LEU A 308 29.00 1.80 -33.25
N LEU A 309 29.15 2.73 -32.31
CA LEU A 309 29.07 2.46 -30.86
C LEU A 309 27.71 1.83 -30.51
N LEU A 310 26.60 2.46 -30.91
CA LEU A 310 25.24 1.98 -30.64
C LEU A 310 25.01 0.56 -31.20
N ARG A 311 25.36 0.35 -32.48
CA ARG A 311 25.22 -0.95 -33.16
C ARG A 311 26.06 -2.04 -32.48
N THR A 312 27.30 -1.71 -32.10
CA THR A 312 28.20 -2.64 -31.42
C THR A 312 27.70 -2.98 -30.02
N CYS A 313 27.26 -1.99 -29.23
CA CYS A 313 26.66 -2.22 -27.91
C CYS A 313 25.42 -3.11 -28.01
N ARG A 314 24.55 -2.85 -28.99
CA ARG A 314 23.36 -3.68 -29.24
C ARG A 314 23.73 -5.14 -29.54
N ARG A 315 24.63 -5.38 -30.49
CA ARG A 315 25.09 -6.75 -30.81
C ARG A 315 25.77 -7.44 -29.64
N THR A 316 26.56 -6.69 -28.87
CA THR A 316 27.21 -7.22 -27.66
C THR A 316 26.18 -7.66 -26.62
N LEU A 317 25.07 -6.93 -26.45
CA LEU A 317 23.97 -7.37 -25.60
C LEU A 317 23.35 -8.67 -26.12
N GLU A 318 23.06 -8.76 -27.41
CA GLU A 318 22.49 -9.97 -28.04
C GLU A 318 23.42 -11.19 -27.81
N PHE A 319 24.74 -11.02 -27.93
CA PHE A 319 25.71 -12.08 -27.60
C PHE A 319 25.68 -12.50 -26.13
N LEU A 320 25.34 -11.58 -25.21
CA LEU A 320 25.27 -11.84 -23.77
C LEU A 320 23.87 -12.27 -23.30
N THR A 321 22.84 -12.19 -24.14
CA THR A 321 21.46 -12.53 -23.75
C THR A 321 20.79 -13.49 -24.74
N THR A 322 20.46 -13.02 -25.93
CA THR A 322 19.61 -13.71 -26.93
C THR A 322 20.14 -13.46 -28.33
N GLU A 323 21.07 -14.29 -28.80
CA GLU A 323 21.81 -14.05 -30.06
C GLU A 323 20.91 -14.21 -31.30
N ASN A 324 19.98 -15.16 -31.28
CA ASN A 324 18.98 -15.35 -32.33
C ASN A 324 17.65 -14.60 -32.04
N GLY A 325 17.63 -13.77 -30.99
CA GLY A 325 16.46 -13.02 -30.56
C GLY A 325 15.37 -13.82 -29.83
N GLN A 326 15.49 -15.15 -29.72
CA GLN A 326 14.47 -16.01 -29.09
C GLN A 326 15.01 -16.91 -27.98
N GLU A 327 16.21 -17.46 -28.15
CA GLU A 327 16.81 -18.43 -27.23
C GLU A 327 18.00 -17.82 -26.48
N PRO A 328 18.31 -18.33 -25.28
CA PRO A 328 19.48 -17.89 -24.53
C PRO A 328 20.78 -18.14 -25.31
N SER A 329 21.67 -17.15 -25.34
CA SER A 329 22.95 -17.29 -26.03
C SER A 329 23.87 -18.30 -25.30
N PRO A 330 24.83 -18.94 -26.01
CA PRO A 330 25.79 -19.84 -25.37
C PRO A 330 26.60 -19.16 -24.25
N LEU A 331 26.93 -17.87 -24.42
CA LEU A 331 27.62 -17.10 -23.39
C LEU A 331 26.73 -16.85 -22.17
N PHE A 332 25.44 -16.56 -22.36
CA PHE A 332 24.49 -16.41 -21.27
C PHE A 332 24.41 -17.69 -20.43
N ILE A 333 24.25 -18.85 -21.09
CA ILE A 333 24.16 -20.15 -20.41
C ILE A 333 25.46 -20.45 -19.66
N THR A 334 26.62 -20.24 -20.28
CA THR A 334 27.92 -20.51 -19.65
C THR A 334 28.16 -19.64 -18.43
N LEU A 335 27.92 -18.33 -18.53
CA LEU A 335 28.13 -17.38 -17.44
C LEU A 335 27.14 -17.55 -16.28
N THR A 336 25.92 -18.01 -16.56
CA THR A 336 24.89 -18.21 -15.52
C THR A 336 24.97 -19.58 -14.86
N SER A 337 25.46 -20.62 -15.55
CA SER A 337 25.63 -21.96 -15.01
C SER A 337 26.95 -22.19 -14.27
N GLN A 338 28.05 -21.61 -14.76
CA GLN A 338 29.39 -21.80 -14.20
C GLN A 338 29.90 -20.56 -13.43
N GLY A 339 29.31 -19.39 -13.66
CA GLY A 339 29.70 -18.12 -13.04
C GLY A 339 28.71 -17.62 -11.98
N SER A 340 29.10 -16.56 -11.27
CA SER A 340 28.15 -15.81 -10.44
C SER A 340 27.19 -15.04 -11.36
N PRO A 341 25.87 -15.11 -11.17
CA PRO A 341 24.91 -14.30 -11.93
C PRO A 341 25.18 -12.79 -11.82
N LEU A 342 25.87 -12.34 -10.76
CA LEU A 342 26.31 -10.96 -10.62
C LEU A 342 27.29 -10.53 -11.72
N THR A 343 28.15 -11.43 -12.21
CA THR A 343 29.15 -11.12 -13.25
C THR A 343 28.48 -10.70 -14.55
N ILE A 344 27.52 -11.48 -15.03
CA ILE A 344 26.78 -11.16 -16.25
C ILE A 344 25.94 -9.89 -16.08
N VAL A 345 25.32 -9.69 -14.91
CA VAL A 345 24.57 -8.46 -14.60
C VAL A 345 25.47 -7.22 -14.64
N ILE A 346 26.70 -7.30 -14.12
CA ILE A 346 27.68 -6.19 -14.18
C ILE A 346 28.12 -5.93 -15.63
N LEU A 347 28.34 -6.95 -16.45
CA LEU A 347 28.68 -6.79 -17.87
C LEU A 347 27.56 -6.05 -18.62
N LEU A 348 26.30 -6.45 -18.39
CA LEU A 348 25.13 -5.78 -18.96
C LEU A 348 25.04 -4.33 -18.48
N LEU A 349 25.27 -4.07 -17.18
CA LEU A 349 25.29 -2.72 -16.62
C LEU A 349 26.37 -1.84 -17.27
N LYS A 350 27.59 -2.36 -17.45
CA LYS A 350 28.69 -1.64 -18.10
C LYS A 350 28.34 -1.21 -19.52
N ILE A 351 27.62 -2.04 -20.28
CA ILE A 351 27.16 -1.69 -21.63
C ILE A 351 26.09 -0.59 -21.58
N ILE A 352 25.15 -0.64 -20.64
CA ILE A 352 24.13 0.41 -20.48
C ILE A 352 24.76 1.74 -20.04
N LEU A 353 25.78 1.71 -19.17
CA LEU A 353 26.52 2.90 -18.76
C LEU A 353 27.31 3.52 -19.93
N LEU A 354 27.80 2.71 -20.87
CA LEU A 354 28.42 3.20 -22.11
C LEU A 354 27.41 3.84 -23.07
N CYS A 355 26.24 3.20 -23.23
CA CYS A 355 25.24 3.63 -24.19
C CYS A 355 23.82 3.41 -23.62
N ASN A 356 23.26 4.45 -22.99
CA ASN A 356 21.93 4.34 -22.39
C ASN A 356 20.82 4.11 -23.43
N TYR A 357 21.05 4.47 -24.70
CA TYR A 357 20.09 4.28 -25.80
C TYR A 357 19.75 2.80 -26.07
N VAL A 358 20.61 1.85 -25.69
CA VAL A 358 20.30 0.41 -25.83
C VAL A 358 19.51 -0.17 -24.66
N ARG A 359 19.10 0.62 -23.66
CA ARG A 359 18.36 0.13 -22.49
C ARG A 359 17.06 -0.57 -22.86
N THR A 360 16.25 0.04 -23.72
CA THR A 360 14.99 -0.54 -24.19
C THR A 360 15.21 -1.87 -24.91
N HIS A 361 16.33 -2.00 -25.64
CA HIS A 361 16.69 -3.24 -26.31
C HIS A 361 17.08 -4.34 -25.32
N LEU A 362 17.88 -4.03 -24.29
CA LEU A 362 18.18 -4.96 -23.21
C LEU A 362 16.92 -5.45 -22.52
N ASP A 363 16.02 -4.53 -22.16
CA ASP A 363 14.76 -4.87 -21.50
C ASP A 363 13.91 -5.82 -22.39
N ASN A 364 13.94 -5.66 -23.71
CA ASN A 364 13.30 -6.59 -24.66
C ASN A 364 14.00 -7.97 -24.70
N CYS A 365 15.33 -8.02 -24.68
CA CYS A 365 16.08 -9.28 -24.58
C CYS A 365 15.73 -10.05 -23.28
N ILE A 366 15.60 -9.34 -22.16
CA ILE A 366 15.16 -9.93 -20.88
C ILE A 366 13.73 -10.46 -20.99
N ALA A 367 12.81 -9.73 -21.64
CA ALA A 367 11.45 -10.21 -21.88
C ALA A 367 11.44 -11.52 -22.70
N ASN A 368 12.29 -11.63 -23.72
CA ASN A 368 12.42 -12.84 -24.53
C ASN A 368 12.97 -14.02 -23.71
N LEU A 369 13.97 -13.79 -22.86
CA LEU A 369 14.48 -14.81 -21.94
C LEU A 369 13.40 -15.29 -20.95
N ILE A 370 12.59 -14.37 -20.41
CA ILE A 370 11.46 -14.74 -19.54
C ILE A 370 10.47 -15.62 -20.29
N ARG A 371 10.06 -15.24 -21.51
CA ARG A 371 9.14 -16.03 -22.34
C ARG A 371 9.70 -17.42 -22.71
N TYR A 372 11.01 -17.52 -22.91
CA TYR A 372 11.68 -18.80 -23.16
C TYR A 372 11.60 -19.71 -21.92
N TYR A 373 12.00 -19.19 -20.76
CA TYR A 373 12.06 -19.99 -19.52
C TYR A 373 10.68 -20.23 -18.88
N GLU A 374 9.67 -19.41 -19.16
CA GLU A 374 8.30 -19.57 -18.65
C GLU A 374 7.67 -20.92 -19.05
N LYS A 375 8.16 -21.55 -20.11
CA LYS A 375 7.74 -22.88 -20.58
C LYS A 375 8.18 -24.03 -19.66
N TYR A 376 9.11 -23.77 -18.74
CA TYR A 376 9.71 -24.79 -17.86
C TYR A 376 9.24 -24.62 -16.40
N PRO A 377 9.24 -25.71 -15.61
CA PRO A 377 8.85 -25.64 -14.20
C PRO A 377 9.83 -24.79 -13.39
N GLU A 378 9.31 -24.15 -12.34
CA GLU A 378 10.06 -23.21 -11.49
C GLU A 378 11.35 -23.81 -10.90
N THR A 379 11.36 -25.11 -10.61
CA THR A 379 12.51 -25.84 -10.06
C THR A 379 13.70 -25.84 -11.00
N GLU A 380 13.47 -25.88 -12.31
CA GLU A 380 14.49 -25.86 -13.35
C GLU A 380 14.97 -24.43 -13.64
N CYS A 381 14.08 -23.44 -13.49
CA CYS A 381 14.38 -22.03 -13.73
C CYS A 381 15.08 -21.31 -12.56
N ARG A 382 15.47 -22.00 -11.47
CA ARG A 382 16.02 -21.37 -10.26
C ARG A 382 17.22 -20.45 -10.53
N PHE A 383 18.16 -20.89 -11.37
CA PHE A 383 19.33 -20.09 -11.72
C PHE A 383 18.95 -18.80 -12.46
N PHE A 384 17.97 -18.87 -13.36
CA PHE A 384 17.47 -17.74 -14.13
C PHE A 384 16.65 -16.77 -13.26
N ILE A 385 15.80 -17.28 -12.37
CA ILE A 385 15.07 -16.48 -11.39
C ILE A 385 16.05 -15.71 -10.50
N HIS A 386 17.13 -16.37 -10.06
CA HIS A 386 18.17 -15.75 -9.25
C HIS A 386 18.94 -14.67 -10.04
N PHE A 387 19.22 -14.89 -11.32
CA PHE A 387 19.74 -13.86 -12.23
C PHE A 387 18.79 -12.66 -12.33
N LEU A 388 17.49 -12.87 -12.52
CA LEU A 388 16.50 -11.78 -12.61
C LEU A 388 16.38 -10.98 -11.31
N ASP A 389 16.38 -11.65 -10.15
CA ASP A 389 16.35 -10.99 -8.84
C ASP A 389 17.59 -10.08 -8.68
N ILE A 390 18.79 -10.57 -9.01
CA ILE A 390 20.03 -9.77 -8.97
C ILE A 390 20.00 -8.65 -10.01
N PHE A 391 19.57 -8.95 -11.24
CA PHE A 391 19.45 -7.97 -12.33
C PHE A 391 18.55 -6.81 -11.93
N ASN A 392 17.35 -7.08 -11.41
CA ASN A 392 16.40 -6.05 -10.99
C ASN A 392 16.96 -5.20 -9.84
N VAL A 393 17.60 -5.83 -8.84
CA VAL A 393 18.22 -5.11 -7.73
C VAL A 393 19.35 -4.21 -8.21
N VAL A 394 20.27 -4.73 -9.03
CA VAL A 394 21.38 -3.93 -9.57
C VAL A 394 20.84 -2.80 -10.44
N PHE A 395 19.95 -3.05 -11.39
CA PHE A 395 19.47 -1.97 -12.25
C PHE A 395 18.60 -0.94 -11.51
N ALA A 396 17.86 -1.34 -10.47
CA ALA A 396 17.17 -0.41 -9.57
C ALA A 396 18.15 0.51 -8.81
N ILE A 397 19.33 0.02 -8.40
CA ILE A 397 20.34 0.83 -7.71
C ILE A 397 21.08 1.76 -8.68
N TYR A 398 21.45 1.26 -9.87
CA TYR A 398 22.48 1.91 -10.70
C TYR A 398 21.94 2.72 -11.88
N THR A 399 20.72 2.45 -12.36
CA THR A 399 20.18 3.10 -13.57
C THR A 399 18.90 3.87 -13.33
N GLU A 400 18.40 3.86 -12.09
CA GLU A 400 17.08 4.39 -11.74
C GLU A 400 17.19 5.44 -10.64
N ASN A 401 16.11 6.17 -10.39
CA ASN A 401 16.04 7.27 -9.42
C ASN A 401 16.10 6.78 -7.95
N VAL A 402 17.00 5.86 -7.61
CA VAL A 402 17.15 5.30 -6.27
C VAL A 402 18.61 5.41 -5.84
N GLN A 403 18.89 6.23 -4.82
CA GLN A 403 20.21 6.35 -4.22
C GLN A 403 20.29 5.47 -2.98
N PHE A 404 21.21 4.50 -2.97
CA PHE A 404 21.47 3.69 -1.80
C PHE A 404 22.77 4.17 -1.12
N ASP A 405 22.65 4.77 0.06
CA ASP A 405 23.77 5.22 0.89
C ASP A 405 24.07 4.17 1.96
N VAL A 406 25.34 4.02 2.35
CA VAL A 406 25.75 3.15 3.45
C VAL A 406 26.44 3.95 4.54
N VAL A 407 25.95 3.85 5.78
CA VAL A 407 26.54 4.48 6.96
C VAL A 407 27.19 3.42 7.83
N LYS A 408 28.48 3.61 8.14
CA LYS A 408 29.20 2.77 9.10
C LYS A 408 28.85 3.21 10.52
N ILE A 409 28.25 2.32 11.30
CA ILE A 409 28.00 2.56 12.72
C ILE A 409 29.27 2.23 13.48
N LYS A 410 29.83 3.22 14.19
CA LYS A 410 30.82 2.94 15.23
C LYS A 410 30.09 2.33 16.42
N LYS A 411 30.17 1.00 16.58
CA LYS A 411 29.85 0.32 17.84
C LYS A 411 31.13 -0.23 18.45
N GLY A 412 31.24 -0.09 19.77
CA GLY A 412 32.38 -0.54 20.57
C GLY A 412 32.66 -2.03 20.41
N GLU A 413 33.92 -2.35 20.65
CA GLU A 413 34.58 -3.66 20.51
C GLU A 413 33.67 -4.86 20.79
N SER A 414 33.24 -5.51 19.71
CA SER A 414 32.94 -6.93 19.68
C SER A 414 33.05 -7.37 18.23
N ALA A 415 33.64 -8.55 18.01
CA ALA A 415 33.93 -9.13 16.70
C ALA A 415 32.63 -9.54 15.98
N VAL A 416 31.89 -8.54 15.53
CA VAL A 416 30.73 -8.70 14.65
C VAL A 416 31.24 -8.50 13.22
N SER A 417 30.92 -9.43 12.33
CA SER A 417 31.30 -9.41 10.91
C SER A 417 31.22 -8.00 10.32
N GLU A 418 32.27 -7.52 9.63
CA GLU A 418 32.36 -6.13 9.10
C GLU A 418 31.10 -5.68 8.35
N LEU A 419 30.39 -6.61 7.70
CA LEU A 419 29.13 -6.35 6.99
C LEU A 419 27.99 -5.91 7.91
N GLU A 420 27.95 -6.32 9.18
CA GLU A 420 26.90 -5.93 10.14
C GLU A 420 27.11 -4.52 10.71
N ALA A 421 28.31 -3.95 10.59
CA ALA A 421 28.62 -2.58 11.00
C ALA A 421 28.04 -1.51 10.06
N TYR A 422 27.54 -1.90 8.89
CA TYR A 422 27.01 -1.00 7.86
C TYR A 422 25.48 -1.06 7.81
N ARG A 423 24.83 0.11 7.84
CA ARG A 423 23.39 0.26 7.53
C ARG A 423 23.20 0.83 6.14
N ILE A 424 22.24 0.28 5.39
CA ILE A 424 21.86 0.76 4.07
C ILE A 424 20.66 1.69 4.24
N PHE A 425 20.77 2.88 3.67
CA PHE A 425 19.71 3.85 3.52
C PHE A 425 19.37 3.95 2.05
N CYS A 426 18.08 3.88 1.74
CA CYS A 426 17.58 4.08 0.38
C CYS A 426 16.90 5.44 0.33
N GLN A 427 17.26 6.27 -0.64
CA GLN A 427 16.58 7.50 -0.99
C GLN A 427 16.10 7.39 -2.43
N LEU A 428 14.79 7.26 -2.62
CA LEU A 428 14.21 7.51 -3.93
C LEU A 428 14.43 9.00 -4.24
N LYS A 429 15.00 9.32 -5.40
CA LYS A 429 15.10 10.67 -5.94
C LYS A 429 13.72 11.08 -6.46
N GLY A 430 12.86 11.55 -5.57
CA GLY A 430 11.71 12.36 -5.95
C GLY A 430 12.13 13.77 -6.35
N ALA A 431 11.16 14.58 -6.78
CA ALA A 431 11.40 15.98 -7.09
C ALA A 431 11.96 16.71 -5.86
N ASN A 432 12.98 17.55 -6.04
CA ASN A 432 13.43 18.46 -5.00
C ASN A 432 12.61 19.75 -5.07
N LEU A 433 11.70 19.89 -4.12
CA LEU A 433 10.75 21.00 -3.96
C LEU A 433 10.91 21.62 -2.56
N ARG A 434 12.09 21.48 -1.95
CA ARG A 434 12.36 21.97 -0.60
C ARG A 434 12.16 23.49 -0.55
N GLY A 435 11.34 23.95 0.39
CA GLY A 435 11.05 25.37 0.56
C GLY A 435 10.28 26.02 -0.59
N SER A 436 9.77 25.25 -1.56
CA SER A 436 9.04 25.82 -2.69
C SER A 436 7.69 26.40 -2.24
N ASP A 437 7.26 27.48 -2.87
CA ASP A 437 5.90 28.01 -2.70
C ASP A 437 4.94 27.38 -3.70
N LEU A 438 4.05 26.54 -3.19
CA LEU A 438 3.02 25.78 -3.89
C LEU A 438 1.63 26.09 -3.30
N LYS A 439 1.48 27.26 -2.67
CA LYS A 439 0.23 27.68 -2.05
C LYS A 439 -0.91 27.69 -3.07
N GLY A 440 -2.00 27.01 -2.74
CA GLY A 440 -3.19 26.94 -3.60
C GLY A 440 -2.98 26.18 -4.91
N ALA A 441 -1.85 25.49 -5.09
CA ALA A 441 -1.58 24.76 -6.31
C ALA A 441 -2.55 23.59 -6.48
N ASP A 442 -3.03 23.36 -7.70
CA ASP A 442 -3.75 22.14 -8.08
C ASP A 442 -2.72 21.10 -8.56
N ILE A 443 -2.50 20.10 -7.71
CA ILE A 443 -1.56 19.00 -7.92
C ILE A 443 -2.25 17.66 -7.63
N ARG A 444 -3.55 17.58 -7.94
CA ARG A 444 -4.35 16.36 -7.85
C ARG A 444 -3.78 15.24 -8.71
N ASN A 445 -3.90 14.01 -8.25
CA ASN A 445 -3.42 12.79 -8.95
C ASN A 445 -1.92 12.82 -9.31
N SER A 446 -1.14 13.76 -8.78
CA SER A 446 0.28 13.89 -9.11
C SER A 446 1.09 12.80 -8.40
N ASP A 447 2.20 12.41 -9.03
CA ASP A 447 3.19 11.53 -8.40
C ASP A 447 4.31 12.37 -7.81
N LEU A 448 4.22 12.58 -6.51
CA LEU A 448 5.21 13.25 -5.66
C LEU A 448 5.89 12.24 -4.72
N SER A 449 5.88 10.96 -5.09
CA SER A 449 6.50 9.93 -4.26
C SER A 449 7.98 10.22 -4.05
N ALA A 450 8.40 10.12 -2.79
CA ALA A 450 9.74 10.45 -2.32
C ALA A 450 10.22 11.89 -2.64
N ALA A 451 9.33 12.81 -2.99
CA ALA A 451 9.69 14.20 -3.18
C ALA A 451 10.24 14.80 -1.88
N ASP A 452 11.23 15.67 -2.00
CA ASP A 452 11.70 16.49 -0.90
C ASP A 452 10.90 17.80 -0.89
N LEU A 453 9.92 17.88 0.00
CA LEU A 453 9.00 19.00 0.20
C LEU A 453 9.20 19.62 1.58
N ARG A 454 10.36 19.38 2.22
CA ARG A 454 10.64 19.94 3.55
C ARG A 454 10.54 21.46 3.50
N GLU A 455 9.90 22.05 4.51
CA GLU A 455 9.68 23.50 4.60
C GLU A 455 8.91 24.11 3.42
N ALA A 456 8.33 23.31 2.51
CA ALA A 456 7.54 23.82 1.40
C ALA A 456 6.20 24.42 1.90
N ASN A 457 5.71 25.43 1.18
CA ASN A 457 4.40 26.00 1.44
C ASN A 457 3.37 25.39 0.49
N LEU A 458 2.58 24.46 0.99
CA LEU A 458 1.46 23.79 0.31
C LEU A 458 0.11 24.23 0.89
N SER A 459 0.06 25.39 1.58
CA SER A 459 -1.18 25.85 2.20
C SER A 459 -2.28 26.00 1.16
N SER A 460 -3.47 25.50 1.47
CA SER A 460 -4.63 25.50 0.55
C SER A 460 -4.42 24.77 -0.79
N ALA A 461 -3.33 24.02 -0.98
CA ALA A 461 -3.12 23.24 -2.20
C ALA A 461 -4.11 22.07 -2.29
N ASP A 462 -4.49 21.69 -3.52
CA ASP A 462 -5.27 20.49 -3.78
C ASP A 462 -4.35 19.34 -4.21
N LEU A 463 -4.16 18.42 -3.28
CA LEU A 463 -3.37 17.19 -3.36
C LEU A 463 -4.29 15.95 -3.38
N SER A 464 -5.56 16.10 -3.76
CA SER A 464 -6.50 14.98 -3.79
C SER A 464 -5.95 13.86 -4.68
N GLU A 465 -5.97 12.64 -4.14
CA GLU A 465 -5.44 11.43 -4.77
C GLU A 465 -3.97 11.45 -5.18
N ALA A 466 -3.20 12.46 -4.77
CA ALA A 466 -1.76 12.51 -5.05
C ALA A 466 -1.02 11.38 -4.33
N ASN A 467 0.04 10.88 -4.96
CA ASN A 467 0.98 9.94 -4.36
C ASN A 467 2.12 10.72 -3.71
N LEU A 468 2.10 10.83 -2.38
CA LEU A 468 3.13 11.42 -1.53
C LEU A 468 3.87 10.35 -0.70
N SER A 469 3.76 9.07 -1.08
CA SER A 469 4.41 7.98 -0.37
C SER A 469 5.92 8.22 -0.30
N LEU A 470 6.52 7.99 0.88
CA LEU A 470 7.94 8.24 1.17
C LEU A 470 8.41 9.70 1.03
N ALA A 471 7.53 10.66 0.73
CA ALA A 471 7.92 12.06 0.62
C ALA A 471 8.42 12.61 1.96
N LYS A 472 9.33 13.58 1.89
CA LYS A 472 9.85 14.31 3.05
C LYS A 472 9.13 15.64 3.14
N LEU A 473 8.19 15.77 4.07
CA LEU A 473 7.40 16.98 4.33
C LEU A 473 7.67 17.56 5.73
N GLY A 474 8.81 17.21 6.36
CA GLY A 474 9.18 17.76 7.65
C GLY A 474 9.15 19.29 7.66
N GLY A 475 8.40 19.87 8.59
CA GLY A 475 8.20 21.32 8.72
C GLY A 475 7.44 22.00 7.57
N ALA A 476 6.86 21.24 6.62
CA ALA A 476 6.08 21.82 5.53
C ALA A 476 4.77 22.44 6.05
N ASN A 477 4.28 23.48 5.38
CA ASN A 477 2.99 24.10 5.67
C ASN A 477 1.92 23.58 4.72
N LEU A 478 1.07 22.68 5.18
CA LEU A 478 -0.10 22.12 4.48
C LEU A 478 -1.41 22.62 5.09
N SER A 479 -1.42 23.78 5.77
CA SER A 479 -2.63 24.30 6.41
C SER A 479 -3.76 24.46 5.39
N SER A 480 -4.94 23.94 5.71
CA SER A 480 -6.12 23.95 4.84
C SER A 480 -5.94 23.29 3.47
N ALA A 481 -4.91 22.47 3.27
CA ALA A 481 -4.74 21.69 2.05
C ALA A 481 -5.80 20.58 1.93
N ILE A 482 -6.12 20.18 0.71
CA ILE A 482 -7.04 19.08 0.41
C ILE A 482 -6.20 17.86 0.02
N LEU A 483 -6.16 16.84 0.87
CA LEU A 483 -5.45 15.57 0.67
C LEU A 483 -6.43 14.39 0.60
N LEU A 484 -7.62 14.59 0.04
CA LEU A 484 -8.67 13.57 -0.05
C LEU A 484 -8.13 12.33 -0.79
N GLY A 485 -8.11 11.18 -0.11
CA GLY A 485 -7.65 9.91 -0.69
C GLY A 485 -6.17 9.87 -1.10
N ALA A 486 -5.36 10.85 -0.67
CA ALA A 486 -3.93 10.89 -0.97
C ALA A 486 -3.19 9.70 -0.33
N ASP A 487 -2.15 9.21 -1.00
CA ASP A 487 -1.25 8.20 -0.45
C ASP A 487 -0.07 8.89 0.22
N LEU A 488 -0.06 8.89 1.54
CA LEU A 488 0.98 9.45 2.41
C LEU A 488 1.68 8.33 3.17
N THR A 489 1.78 7.12 2.61
CA THR A 489 2.39 5.99 3.30
C THR A 489 3.88 6.20 3.51
N VAL A 490 4.35 5.95 4.74
CA VAL A 490 5.76 6.05 5.13
C VAL A 490 6.35 7.46 4.85
N THR A 491 5.50 8.47 4.84
CA THR A 491 5.88 9.86 4.64
C THR A 491 6.44 10.45 5.94
N ASP A 492 7.45 11.32 5.85
CA ASP A 492 7.96 12.08 7.00
C ASP A 492 7.29 13.45 7.07
N LEU A 493 6.32 13.60 7.98
CA LEU A 493 5.54 14.80 8.24
C LEU A 493 5.88 15.39 9.62
N ASN A 494 7.05 15.06 10.18
CA ASN A 494 7.46 15.56 11.49
C ASN A 494 7.38 17.10 11.55
N SER A 495 6.69 17.62 12.55
CA SER A 495 6.53 19.07 12.78
C SER A 495 5.88 19.83 11.62
N ALA A 496 5.21 19.15 10.68
CA ALA A 496 4.45 19.80 9.61
C ALA A 496 3.16 20.44 10.15
N ASN A 497 2.64 21.44 9.45
CA ASN A 497 1.39 22.10 9.79
C ASN A 497 0.26 21.68 8.85
N LEU A 498 -0.70 20.91 9.33
CA LEU A 498 -1.90 20.45 8.64
C LEU A 498 -3.18 20.98 9.30
N ASN A 499 -3.09 22.12 9.99
CA ASN A 499 -4.27 22.75 10.61
C ASN A 499 -5.38 22.96 9.57
N GLY A 500 -6.57 22.43 9.87
CA GLY A 500 -7.75 22.52 9.01
C GLY A 500 -7.65 21.80 7.67
N ALA A 501 -6.64 20.94 7.46
CA ALA A 501 -6.50 20.17 6.23
C ALA A 501 -7.56 19.05 6.14
N ASN A 502 -7.91 18.66 4.91
CA ASN A 502 -8.83 17.56 4.64
C ASN A 502 -8.04 16.32 4.18
N LEU A 503 -7.84 15.36 5.08
CA LEU A 503 -7.21 14.05 4.84
C LEU A 503 -8.22 12.90 4.82
N ASN A 504 -9.49 13.16 4.48
CA ASN A 504 -10.49 12.10 4.44
C ASN A 504 -10.04 10.96 3.52
N ASN A 505 -10.19 9.72 3.98
CA ASN A 505 -9.77 8.50 3.28
C ASN A 505 -8.29 8.43 2.86
N ALA A 506 -7.44 9.37 3.31
CA ALA A 506 -6.02 9.35 3.02
C ALA A 506 -5.33 8.17 3.71
N ASN A 507 -4.22 7.69 3.12
CA ASN A 507 -3.44 6.61 3.69
C ASN A 507 -2.13 7.12 4.28
N LEU A 508 -2.07 7.26 5.61
CA LEU A 508 -0.91 7.70 6.38
C LEU A 508 -0.22 6.53 7.10
N SER A 509 -0.48 5.29 6.69
CA SER A 509 0.02 4.12 7.40
C SER A 509 1.56 4.15 7.47
N ARG A 510 2.09 3.87 8.67
CA ARG A 510 3.53 3.81 8.99
C ARG A 510 4.29 5.14 8.81
N SER A 511 3.57 6.26 8.74
CA SER A 511 4.17 7.58 8.55
C SER A 511 4.65 8.19 9.86
N ASN A 512 5.58 9.15 9.77
CA ASN A 512 6.10 9.87 10.92
C ASN A 512 5.42 11.24 11.02
N LEU A 513 4.51 11.38 11.98
CA LEU A 513 3.72 12.58 12.26
C LEU A 513 4.01 13.11 13.68
N GLN A 514 5.22 12.87 14.20
CA GLN A 514 5.60 13.41 15.49
C GLN A 514 5.51 14.95 15.49
N ASN A 515 5.02 15.54 16.58
CA ASN A 515 4.86 17.00 16.72
C ASN A 515 4.02 17.67 15.62
N ILE A 516 3.23 16.93 14.85
CA ILE A 516 2.42 17.50 13.77
C ILE A 516 1.29 18.37 14.33
N ASN A 517 0.95 19.45 13.63
CA ASN A 517 -0.27 20.21 13.91
C ASN A 517 -1.41 19.74 12.99
N LEU A 518 -2.36 18.98 13.52
CA LEU A 518 -3.58 18.50 12.87
C LEU A 518 -4.85 19.14 13.49
N ARG A 519 -4.72 20.28 14.16
CA ARG A 519 -5.86 20.98 14.79
C ARG A 519 -6.94 21.24 13.74
N ARG A 520 -8.20 20.90 14.07
CA ARG A 520 -9.37 21.05 13.17
C ARG A 520 -9.27 20.30 11.83
N ALA A 521 -8.30 19.41 11.64
CA ALA A 521 -8.19 18.61 10.42
C ALA A 521 -9.32 17.56 10.35
N SER A 522 -9.74 17.23 9.12
CA SER A 522 -10.68 16.14 8.86
C SER A 522 -9.89 14.92 8.38
N LEU A 523 -9.96 13.80 9.10
CA LEU A 523 -9.33 12.52 8.77
C LEU A 523 -10.37 11.38 8.78
N ILE A 524 -11.59 11.67 8.33
CA ILE A 524 -12.68 10.68 8.30
C ILE A 524 -12.25 9.49 7.44
N GLY A 525 -12.33 8.27 7.99
CA GLY A 525 -11.94 7.06 7.28
C GLY A 525 -10.45 6.95 6.92
N ALA A 526 -9.59 7.84 7.44
CA ALA A 526 -8.16 7.81 7.14
C ALA A 526 -7.48 6.55 7.73
N LYS A 527 -6.48 6.04 7.01
CA LYS A 527 -5.71 4.87 7.43
C LYS A 527 -4.42 5.34 8.12
N LEU A 528 -4.32 5.12 9.43
CA LEU A 528 -3.24 5.56 10.31
C LEU A 528 -2.55 4.38 11.01
N ARG A 529 -2.64 3.16 10.46
CA ARG A 529 -2.04 1.95 11.06
C ARG A 529 -0.54 2.15 11.31
N HIS A 530 -0.10 1.89 12.54
CA HIS A 530 1.31 2.01 12.95
C HIS A 530 1.96 3.38 12.67
N THR A 531 1.17 4.44 12.67
CA THR A 531 1.67 5.82 12.49
C THR A 531 2.27 6.33 13.80
N ASN A 532 3.36 7.11 13.70
CA ASN A 532 3.91 7.81 14.85
C ASN A 532 3.27 9.20 14.97
N LEU A 533 2.39 9.39 15.94
CA LEU A 533 1.66 10.63 16.25
C LEU A 533 2.04 11.17 17.66
N GLN A 534 3.22 10.80 18.17
CA GLN A 534 3.69 11.30 19.47
C GLN A 534 3.67 12.83 19.49
N GLN A 535 3.13 13.41 20.56
CA GLN A 535 3.07 14.87 20.76
C GLN A 535 2.33 15.63 19.64
N ALA A 536 1.53 14.95 18.82
CA ALA A 536 0.71 15.59 17.79
C ALA A 536 -0.44 16.41 18.41
N ASP A 537 -0.81 17.52 17.79
CA ASP A 537 -2.02 18.27 18.14
C ASP A 537 -3.15 17.95 17.17
N LEU A 538 -4.10 17.11 17.58
CA LEU A 538 -5.32 16.75 16.85
C LEU A 538 -6.56 17.44 17.43
N SER A 539 -6.40 18.46 18.27
CA SER A 539 -7.51 19.10 18.96
C SER A 539 -8.57 19.62 18.00
N HIS A 540 -9.84 19.40 18.35
CA HIS A 540 -11.00 19.72 17.50
C HIS A 540 -11.02 19.04 16.11
N GLY A 541 -10.16 18.04 15.87
CA GLY A 541 -10.15 17.27 14.62
C GLY A 541 -11.31 16.27 14.51
N ASN A 542 -11.54 15.78 13.30
CA ASN A 542 -12.54 14.74 13.03
C ASN A 542 -11.87 13.48 12.46
N LEU A 543 -11.72 12.45 13.28
CA LEU A 543 -11.17 11.14 12.96
C LEU A 543 -12.25 10.04 13.01
N ASN A 544 -13.51 10.37 12.72
CA ASN A 544 -14.57 9.37 12.66
C ASN A 544 -14.20 8.24 11.68
N GLN A 545 -14.42 7.00 12.09
CA GLN A 545 -14.12 5.79 11.30
C GLN A 545 -12.65 5.65 10.87
N ALA A 546 -11.74 6.44 11.44
CA ALA A 546 -10.31 6.31 11.14
C ALA A 546 -9.76 4.99 11.70
N ILE A 547 -8.74 4.45 11.03
CA ILE A 547 -8.12 3.18 11.39
C ILE A 547 -6.73 3.46 11.96
N LEU A 548 -6.62 3.48 13.28
CA LEU A 548 -5.40 3.80 14.03
C LEU A 548 -4.69 2.58 14.62
N THR A 549 -5.10 1.34 14.30
CA THR A 549 -4.54 0.12 14.92
C THR A 549 -3.01 0.18 15.10
N GLY A 550 -2.56 0.02 16.35
CA GLY A 550 -1.13 0.02 16.70
C GLY A 550 -0.37 1.32 16.46
N ALA A 551 -1.06 2.46 16.28
CA ALA A 551 -0.44 3.79 16.22
C ALA A 551 0.09 4.23 17.59
N ASN A 552 1.02 5.19 17.58
CA ASN A 552 1.56 5.79 18.79
C ASN A 552 1.09 7.25 18.92
N LEU A 553 0.17 7.50 19.84
CA LEU A 553 -0.37 8.81 20.22
C LEU A 553 0.06 9.22 21.64
N LYS A 554 1.19 8.70 22.15
CA LYS A 554 1.70 9.07 23.47
C LYS A 554 1.90 10.59 23.54
N ASN A 555 1.42 11.21 24.61
CA ASN A 555 1.44 12.67 24.82
C ASN A 555 0.73 13.51 23.73
N ALA A 556 -0.13 12.91 22.89
CA ALA A 556 -0.88 13.66 21.89
C ALA A 556 -2.02 14.49 22.52
N ASN A 557 -2.36 15.61 21.89
CA ASN A 557 -3.54 16.41 22.25
C ASN A 557 -4.72 16.07 21.34
N LEU A 558 -5.71 15.38 21.89
CA LEU A 558 -6.96 14.95 21.26
C LEU A 558 -8.19 15.63 21.91
N ARG A 559 -8.00 16.80 22.53
CA ARG A 559 -9.08 17.52 23.18
C ARG A 559 -10.19 17.85 22.18
N GLN A 560 -11.44 17.52 22.54
CA GLN A 560 -12.63 17.77 21.72
C GLN A 560 -12.55 17.16 20.30
N THR A 561 -11.73 16.12 20.11
CA THR A 561 -11.63 15.39 18.84
C THR A 561 -12.79 14.40 18.70
N SER A 562 -13.34 14.25 17.50
CA SER A 562 -14.32 13.21 17.18
C SER A 562 -13.61 11.96 16.66
N LEU A 563 -13.83 10.82 17.28
CA LEU A 563 -13.23 9.50 17.01
C LEU A 563 -14.32 8.42 16.93
N GLN A 564 -15.53 8.80 16.55
CA GLN A 564 -16.69 7.91 16.57
C GLN A 564 -16.45 6.73 15.62
N TYR A 565 -16.71 5.52 16.11
CA TYR A 565 -16.53 4.28 15.38
C TYR A 565 -15.11 4.09 14.80
N GLY A 566 -14.10 4.76 15.35
CA GLY A 566 -12.71 4.56 14.97
C GLY A 566 -12.16 3.22 15.51
N ASP A 567 -11.19 2.65 14.80
CA ASP A 567 -10.41 1.50 15.25
C ASP A 567 -9.12 1.99 15.91
N LEU A 568 -9.12 2.07 17.24
CA LEU A 568 -8.00 2.42 18.11
C LEU A 568 -7.45 1.18 18.86
N SER A 569 -7.65 -0.02 18.32
CA SER A 569 -7.13 -1.23 18.94
C SER A 569 -5.59 -1.20 19.02
N GLU A 570 -5.05 -1.63 20.16
CA GLU A 570 -3.60 -1.69 20.42
C GLU A 570 -2.84 -0.35 20.29
N VAL A 571 -3.55 0.79 20.32
CA VAL A 571 -2.95 2.12 20.26
C VAL A 571 -2.29 2.50 21.59
N ASP A 572 -1.15 3.18 21.53
CA ASP A 572 -0.55 3.85 22.69
C ASP A 572 -1.05 5.30 22.81
N LEU A 573 -1.95 5.55 23.76
CA LEU A 573 -2.52 6.84 24.17
C LEU A 573 -2.03 7.26 25.55
N SER A 574 -0.91 6.69 26.04
CA SER A 574 -0.39 7.02 27.37
C SER A 574 -0.11 8.53 27.48
N GLU A 575 -0.51 9.13 28.61
CA GLU A 575 -0.35 10.57 28.87
C GLU A 575 -1.06 11.49 27.84
N ALA A 576 -1.92 10.97 26.96
CA ALA A 576 -2.64 11.77 25.98
C ALA A 576 -3.79 12.58 26.61
N ASN A 577 -4.08 13.74 26.02
CA ASN A 577 -5.23 14.56 26.41
C ASN A 577 -6.43 14.30 25.49
N LEU A 578 -7.38 13.48 25.94
CA LEU A 578 -8.66 13.18 25.29
C LEU A 578 -9.84 13.91 25.98
N SER A 579 -9.60 14.98 26.75
CA SER A 579 -10.68 15.70 27.44
C SER A 579 -11.76 16.14 26.45
N GLN A 580 -13.01 15.82 26.79
CA GLN A 580 -14.21 16.09 25.99
C GLN A 580 -14.19 15.49 24.56
N ALA A 581 -13.34 14.49 24.29
CA ALA A 581 -13.34 13.78 23.02
C ALA A 581 -14.61 12.91 22.86
N ASN A 582 -15.03 12.69 21.62
CA ASN A 582 -16.15 11.81 21.30
C ASN A 582 -15.65 10.49 20.69
N LEU A 583 -15.62 9.44 21.50
CA LEU A 583 -15.21 8.07 21.20
C LEU A 583 -16.42 7.12 21.12
N THR A 584 -17.62 7.63 20.78
CA THR A 584 -18.83 6.79 20.71
C THR A 584 -18.62 5.62 19.75
N GLY A 585 -18.84 4.40 20.24
CA GLY A 585 -18.68 3.16 19.48
C GLY A 585 -17.25 2.86 19.01
N ALA A 586 -16.23 3.55 19.52
CA ALA A 586 -14.84 3.29 19.13
C ALA A 586 -14.33 1.96 19.67
N ASP A 587 -13.45 1.29 18.92
CA ASP A 587 -12.73 0.11 19.38
C ASP A 587 -11.39 0.52 20.01
N LEU A 588 -11.23 0.30 21.31
CA LEU A 588 -10.06 0.61 22.12
C LEU A 588 -9.47 -0.67 22.74
N GLN A 589 -9.78 -1.85 22.19
CA GLN A 589 -9.30 -3.13 22.71
C GLN A 589 -7.78 -3.12 22.87
N ARG A 590 -7.31 -3.52 24.06
CA ARG A 590 -5.88 -3.61 24.40
C ARG A 590 -5.07 -2.32 24.17
N SER A 591 -5.72 -1.16 24.09
CA SER A 591 -5.05 0.14 24.03
C SER A 591 -4.36 0.47 25.36
N GLN A 592 -3.34 1.32 25.32
CA GLN A 592 -2.66 1.87 26.49
C GLN A 592 -3.13 3.31 26.71
N LEU A 593 -3.84 3.57 27.79
CA LEU A 593 -4.39 4.88 28.20
C LEU A 593 -3.84 5.29 29.58
N ASP A 594 -2.67 4.77 29.95
CA ASP A 594 -2.09 5.03 31.26
C ASP A 594 -1.84 6.53 31.44
N GLN A 595 -2.36 7.10 32.53
CA GLN A 595 -2.31 8.53 32.86
C GLN A 595 -2.92 9.45 31.79
N ALA A 596 -3.75 8.93 30.88
CA ALA A 596 -4.47 9.75 29.92
C ALA A 596 -5.57 10.59 30.60
N ASN A 597 -5.81 11.79 30.07
CA ASN A 597 -6.93 12.64 30.49
C ASN A 597 -8.12 12.41 29.56
N LEU A 598 -9.18 11.76 30.05
CA LEU A 598 -10.47 11.54 29.40
C LEU A 598 -11.61 12.29 30.11
N GLU A 599 -11.31 13.37 30.84
CA GLU A 599 -12.32 14.17 31.56
C GLU A 599 -13.44 14.60 30.60
N GLY A 600 -14.68 14.27 30.96
CA GLY A 600 -15.87 14.60 30.18
C GLY A 600 -15.95 13.96 28.78
N ALA A 601 -15.09 12.98 28.46
CA ALA A 601 -15.13 12.29 27.17
C ALA A 601 -16.39 11.43 27.03
N THR A 602 -16.88 11.27 25.81
CA THR A 602 -18.01 10.39 25.49
C THR A 602 -17.49 9.08 24.88
N LEU A 603 -17.58 7.98 25.62
CA LEU A 603 -17.23 6.62 25.19
C LEU A 603 -18.45 5.69 25.21
N GLU A 604 -19.64 6.21 24.92
CA GLU A 604 -20.85 5.40 24.86
C GLU A 604 -20.67 4.27 23.84
N GLN A 605 -21.01 3.03 24.22
CA GLN A 605 -20.86 1.83 23.39
C GLN A 605 -19.42 1.51 22.94
N ALA A 606 -18.41 2.19 23.47
CA ALA A 606 -17.01 1.90 23.13
C ALA A 606 -16.55 0.54 23.69
N ASN A 607 -15.58 -0.08 23.04
CA ASN A 607 -14.98 -1.32 23.48
C ASN A 607 -13.57 -1.10 24.02
N LEU A 608 -13.42 -1.07 25.34
CA LEU A 608 -12.16 -0.97 26.08
C LEU A 608 -11.71 -2.32 26.67
N SER A 609 -12.14 -3.44 26.10
CA SER A 609 -11.80 -4.76 26.65
C SER A 609 -10.28 -4.97 26.67
N GLY A 610 -9.74 -5.31 27.85
CA GLY A 610 -8.31 -5.48 28.09
C GLY A 610 -7.46 -4.21 27.97
N ALA A 611 -8.05 -3.01 27.89
CA ALA A 611 -7.30 -1.75 27.84
C ALA A 611 -6.61 -1.45 29.18
N SER A 612 -5.45 -0.78 29.12
CA SER A 612 -4.77 -0.26 30.30
C SER A 612 -5.19 1.20 30.53
N LEU A 613 -5.70 1.52 31.71
CA LEU A 613 -6.17 2.85 32.12
C LEU A 613 -5.58 3.21 33.49
N PHE A 614 -4.33 2.79 33.76
CA PHE A 614 -3.70 2.98 35.06
C PHE A 614 -3.58 4.48 35.35
N ARG A 615 -4.20 4.93 36.45
CA ARG A 615 -4.26 6.35 36.84
C ARG A 615 -4.80 7.31 35.76
N ALA A 616 -5.58 6.82 34.82
CA ALA A 616 -6.28 7.67 33.86
C ALA A 616 -7.34 8.52 34.57
N ASP A 617 -7.61 9.72 34.03
CA ASP A 617 -8.71 10.56 34.48
C ASP A 617 -9.92 10.39 33.58
N LEU A 618 -10.97 9.74 34.06
CA LEU A 618 -12.27 9.56 33.39
C LEU A 618 -13.39 10.30 34.14
N SER A 619 -13.05 11.31 34.94
CA SER A 619 -14.06 12.07 35.66
C SER A 619 -15.08 12.68 34.70
N GLN A 620 -16.36 12.58 35.07
CA GLN A 620 -17.51 13.05 34.26
C GLN A 620 -17.66 12.40 32.87
N ALA A 621 -16.85 11.38 32.53
CA ALA A 621 -16.95 10.72 31.23
C ALA A 621 -18.25 9.90 31.11
N ASN A 622 -18.73 9.70 29.88
CA ASN A 622 -19.88 8.86 29.58
C ASN A 622 -19.44 7.53 28.94
N LEU A 623 -19.45 6.45 29.71
CA LEU A 623 -19.16 5.07 29.30
C LEU A 623 -20.44 4.20 29.31
N SER A 624 -21.61 4.79 29.08
CA SER A 624 -22.86 4.03 29.05
C SER A 624 -22.81 2.93 27.98
N ASN A 625 -23.24 1.72 28.33
CA ASN A 625 -23.18 0.53 27.46
C ASN A 625 -21.78 0.15 26.94
N ALA A 626 -20.70 0.69 27.52
CA ALA A 626 -19.33 0.35 27.11
C ALA A 626 -18.94 -1.06 27.57
N GLN A 627 -18.01 -1.68 26.83
CA GLN A 627 -17.39 -2.94 27.20
C GLN A 627 -16.01 -2.67 27.81
N LEU A 628 -15.79 -3.05 29.06
CA LEU A 628 -14.51 -2.90 29.79
C LEU A 628 -14.07 -4.23 30.41
N ASN A 629 -14.43 -5.36 29.81
CA ASN A 629 -14.03 -6.67 30.32
C ASN A 629 -12.51 -6.73 30.45
N GLN A 630 -12.02 -7.17 31.62
CA GLN A 630 -10.58 -7.29 31.91
C GLN A 630 -9.76 -5.99 31.79
N ALA A 631 -10.40 -4.82 31.76
CA ALA A 631 -9.68 -3.55 31.71
C ALA A 631 -8.90 -3.28 33.02
N MET A 632 -7.76 -2.60 32.93
CA MET A 632 -6.89 -2.28 34.06
C MET A 632 -7.02 -0.81 34.48
N LEU A 633 -7.90 -0.52 35.43
CA LEU A 633 -8.26 0.83 35.91
C LEU A 633 -7.70 1.13 37.31
N ARG A 634 -6.60 0.49 37.74
CA ARG A 634 -6.04 0.69 39.08
C ARG A 634 -5.69 2.17 39.30
N GLY A 635 -6.23 2.74 40.37
CA GLY A 635 -6.04 4.15 40.75
C GLY A 635 -6.61 5.17 39.76
N ALA A 636 -7.50 4.78 38.84
CA ALA A 636 -8.14 5.71 37.92
C ALA A 636 -9.10 6.66 38.65
N ASN A 637 -9.24 7.89 38.15
CA ASN A 637 -10.27 8.82 38.59
C ASN A 637 -11.54 8.59 37.76
N LEU A 638 -12.62 8.16 38.39
CA LEU A 638 -13.92 7.84 37.79
C LEU A 638 -15.04 8.64 38.50
N GLN A 639 -14.69 9.78 39.10
CA GLN A 639 -15.66 10.62 39.81
C GLN A 639 -16.77 11.07 38.85
N GLU A 640 -18.04 10.93 39.25
CA GLU A 640 -19.21 11.34 38.46
C GLU A 640 -19.30 10.70 37.06
N VAL A 641 -18.58 9.59 36.82
CA VAL A 641 -18.63 8.86 35.55
C VAL A 641 -20.00 8.20 35.34
N ARG A 642 -20.46 8.13 34.08
CA ARG A 642 -21.67 7.37 33.71
C ARG A 642 -21.29 6.02 33.12
N LEU A 643 -21.53 4.94 33.86
CA LEU A 643 -21.26 3.55 33.49
C LEU A 643 -22.56 2.72 33.39
N ARG A 644 -23.69 3.38 33.13
CA ARG A 644 -25.01 2.71 33.06
C ARG A 644 -24.98 1.59 32.01
N ARG A 645 -25.36 0.37 32.42
CA ARG A 645 -25.38 -0.84 31.58
C ARG A 645 -24.01 -1.23 30.97
N ALA A 646 -22.91 -0.70 31.50
CA ALA A 646 -21.58 -1.10 31.07
C ALA A 646 -21.24 -2.52 31.55
N ILE A 647 -20.34 -3.20 30.84
CA ILE A 647 -19.88 -4.56 31.16
C ILE A 647 -18.43 -4.48 31.62
N LEU A 648 -18.18 -4.68 32.92
CA LEU A 648 -16.85 -4.54 33.53
C LEU A 648 -16.36 -5.87 34.15
N SER A 649 -16.88 -7.01 33.68
CA SER A 649 -16.55 -8.30 34.28
C SER A 649 -15.03 -8.53 34.28
N HIS A 650 -14.50 -8.97 35.43
CA HIS A 650 -13.07 -9.21 35.64
C HIS A 650 -12.12 -8.00 35.50
N ALA A 651 -12.61 -6.76 35.42
CA ALA A 651 -11.73 -5.59 35.42
C ALA A 651 -11.07 -5.34 36.79
N ASN A 652 -10.02 -4.53 36.80
CA ASN A 652 -9.28 -4.15 38.01
C ASN A 652 -9.43 -2.66 38.31
N LEU A 653 -10.22 -2.31 39.33
CA LEU A 653 -10.45 -0.95 39.82
C LEU A 653 -9.87 -0.74 41.24
N GLU A 654 -8.82 -1.48 41.60
CA GLU A 654 -8.15 -1.29 42.90
C GLU A 654 -7.74 0.17 43.11
N GLY A 655 -8.16 0.76 44.25
CA GLY A 655 -7.87 2.14 44.64
C GLY A 655 -8.47 3.22 43.71
N ALA A 656 -9.40 2.88 42.83
CA ALA A 656 -10.04 3.86 41.95
C ALA A 656 -11.03 4.76 42.71
N ASN A 657 -11.20 6.00 42.24
CA ASN A 657 -12.21 6.93 42.77
C ASN A 657 -13.48 6.89 41.91
N LEU A 658 -14.53 6.19 42.34
CA LEU A 658 -15.84 6.14 41.69
C LEU A 658 -16.88 7.02 42.40
N SER A 659 -16.47 7.98 43.24
CA SER A 659 -17.43 8.79 43.99
C SER A 659 -18.48 9.42 43.07
N ARG A 660 -19.76 9.30 43.45
CA ARG A 660 -20.93 9.79 42.70
C ARG A 660 -21.13 9.22 41.29
N ALA A 661 -20.45 8.12 40.92
CA ALA A 661 -20.64 7.47 39.63
C ALA A 661 -22.04 6.85 39.47
N ASP A 662 -22.57 6.83 38.24
CA ASP A 662 -23.77 6.07 37.88
C ASP A 662 -23.41 4.71 37.27
N LEU A 663 -23.53 3.65 38.05
CA LEU A 663 -23.26 2.25 37.68
C LEU A 663 -24.57 1.45 37.52
N SER A 664 -25.70 2.13 37.35
CA SER A 664 -27.01 1.48 37.30
C SER A 664 -27.07 0.41 36.21
N ARG A 665 -27.48 -0.80 36.57
CA ARG A 665 -27.59 -1.97 35.67
C ARG A 665 -26.26 -2.43 35.05
N ALA A 666 -25.10 -2.00 35.57
CA ALA A 666 -23.82 -2.49 35.09
C ALA A 666 -23.54 -3.93 35.56
N ASP A 667 -22.73 -4.65 34.79
CA ASP A 667 -22.16 -5.94 35.21
C ASP A 667 -20.77 -5.72 35.81
N LEU A 668 -20.67 -5.86 37.13
CA LEU A 668 -19.46 -5.73 37.93
C LEU A 668 -19.04 -7.09 38.53
N SER A 669 -19.46 -8.20 37.92
CA SER A 669 -19.12 -9.52 38.41
C SER A 669 -17.62 -9.79 38.38
N HIS A 670 -17.10 -10.44 39.41
CA HIS A 670 -15.68 -10.80 39.57
C HIS A 670 -14.70 -9.60 39.54
N LEU A 671 -15.19 -8.39 39.75
CA LEU A 671 -14.41 -7.16 39.70
C LEU A 671 -13.51 -6.98 40.93
N ASN A 672 -12.28 -6.49 40.75
CA ASN A 672 -11.45 -6.06 41.87
C ASN A 672 -11.71 -4.59 42.19
N LEU A 673 -12.34 -4.30 43.33
CA LEU A 673 -12.65 -2.96 43.84
C LEU A 673 -11.95 -2.68 45.19
N ARG A 674 -10.85 -3.39 45.48
CA ARG A 674 -10.15 -3.24 46.76
C ARG A 674 -9.73 -1.78 46.97
N GLY A 675 -10.10 -1.20 48.12
CA GLY A 675 -9.75 0.18 48.48
C GLY A 675 -10.36 1.26 47.59
N ALA A 676 -11.33 0.93 46.72
CA ALA A 676 -11.98 1.90 45.85
C ALA A 676 -12.95 2.80 46.65
N ASP A 677 -13.10 4.05 46.21
CA ASP A 677 -14.12 4.96 46.73
C ASP A 677 -15.38 4.88 45.87
N LEU A 678 -16.44 4.28 46.41
CA LEU A 678 -17.77 4.16 45.81
C LEU A 678 -18.79 5.04 46.55
N SER A 679 -18.33 6.08 47.27
CA SER A 679 -19.22 6.94 48.03
C SER A 679 -20.26 7.62 47.13
N HIS A 680 -21.51 7.66 47.59
CA HIS A 680 -22.64 8.26 46.88
C HIS A 680 -22.89 7.73 45.45
N THR A 681 -22.43 6.51 45.14
CA THR A 681 -22.65 5.89 43.82
C THR A 681 -24.09 5.40 43.62
N PHE A 682 -24.55 5.41 42.37
CA PHE A 682 -25.81 4.78 41.97
C PHE A 682 -25.56 3.34 41.49
N LEU A 683 -25.81 2.36 42.36
CA LEU A 683 -25.59 0.92 42.14
C LEU A 683 -26.91 0.15 41.94
N ARG A 684 -27.94 0.81 41.40
CA ARG A 684 -29.28 0.19 41.25
C ARG A 684 -29.23 -0.96 40.24
N HIS A 685 -29.76 -2.12 40.59
CA HIS A 685 -29.81 -3.31 39.73
C HIS A 685 -28.43 -3.77 39.23
N VAL A 686 -27.35 -3.47 39.96
CA VAL A 686 -25.99 -3.87 39.57
C VAL A 686 -25.75 -5.35 39.89
N ASN A 687 -24.94 -6.03 39.07
CA ASN A 687 -24.44 -7.36 39.39
C ASN A 687 -23.04 -7.26 40.02
N LEU A 688 -22.90 -7.50 41.32
CA LEU A 688 -21.62 -7.52 42.04
C LEU A 688 -21.17 -8.95 42.38
N THR A 689 -21.72 -9.97 41.74
CA THR A 689 -21.44 -11.37 42.09
C THR A 689 -19.93 -11.64 42.11
N ASN A 690 -19.42 -12.18 43.22
CA ASN A 690 -18.00 -12.50 43.44
C ASN A 690 -17.01 -11.32 43.32
N ALA A 691 -17.48 -10.06 43.39
CA ALA A 691 -16.61 -8.90 43.40
C ALA A 691 -15.81 -8.78 44.70
N ASP A 692 -14.63 -8.15 44.64
CA ASP A 692 -13.76 -7.89 45.79
C ASP A 692 -13.87 -6.44 46.24
N LEU A 693 -14.64 -6.18 47.29
CA LEU A 693 -14.88 -4.86 47.88
C LEU A 693 -14.04 -4.63 49.16
N ARG A 694 -13.00 -5.42 49.41
CA ARG A 694 -12.20 -5.26 50.64
C ARG A 694 -11.68 -3.84 50.78
N GLN A 695 -11.85 -3.24 51.95
CA GLN A 695 -11.44 -1.86 52.25
C GLN A 695 -12.12 -0.78 51.37
N ALA A 696 -13.16 -1.10 50.61
CA ALA A 696 -13.86 -0.13 49.77
C ALA A 696 -14.81 0.75 50.59
N ASN A 697 -14.99 2.01 50.16
CA ASN A 697 -15.93 2.95 50.79
C ASN A 697 -17.25 3.02 50.00
N LEU A 698 -18.35 2.49 50.53
CA LEU A 698 -19.67 2.57 49.91
C LEU A 698 -20.60 3.55 50.65
N THR A 699 -20.08 4.50 51.42
CA THR A 699 -20.91 5.45 52.18
C THR A 699 -21.89 6.20 51.27
N GLY A 700 -23.18 6.18 51.60
CA GLY A 700 -24.24 6.85 50.85
C GLY A 700 -24.59 6.21 49.50
N ALA A 701 -24.05 5.05 49.16
CA ALA A 701 -24.35 4.37 47.90
C ALA A 701 -25.78 3.81 47.85
N ASN A 702 -26.39 3.85 46.66
CA ASN A 702 -27.73 3.33 46.40
C ASN A 702 -27.69 1.92 45.80
N LEU A 703 -28.00 0.91 46.61
CA LEU A 703 -27.88 -0.52 46.32
C LEU A 703 -29.23 -1.21 46.01
N PHE A 704 -30.29 -0.46 45.64
CA PHE A 704 -31.59 -1.07 45.35
C PHE A 704 -31.49 -2.17 44.28
N ASN A 705 -31.91 -3.39 44.63
CA ASN A 705 -31.85 -4.59 43.77
C ASN A 705 -30.44 -4.93 43.27
N ALA A 706 -29.38 -4.54 44.00
CA ALA A 706 -28.02 -5.00 43.72
C ALA A 706 -27.86 -6.48 44.10
N ASN A 707 -27.18 -7.27 43.26
CA ASN A 707 -26.80 -8.64 43.59
C ASN A 707 -25.44 -8.67 44.27
N LEU A 708 -25.42 -8.97 45.57
CA LEU A 708 -24.22 -9.02 46.42
C LEU A 708 -23.75 -10.47 46.71
N SER A 709 -24.17 -11.46 45.92
CA SER A 709 -23.77 -12.85 46.15
C SER A 709 -22.25 -13.02 46.07
N GLY A 710 -21.62 -13.66 47.06
CA GLY A 710 -20.19 -13.97 47.04
C GLY A 710 -19.22 -12.78 47.15
N VAL A 711 -19.71 -11.56 47.41
CA VAL A 711 -18.85 -10.35 47.51
C VAL A 711 -17.86 -10.40 48.66
N LYS A 712 -16.57 -10.14 48.46
CA LYS A 712 -15.60 -10.04 49.58
C LYS A 712 -15.67 -8.63 50.17
N VAL A 713 -15.85 -8.49 51.49
CA VAL A 713 -16.22 -7.20 52.12
C VAL A 713 -15.42 -6.87 53.38
N GLU A 714 -14.32 -7.56 53.63
CA GLU A 714 -13.48 -7.32 54.80
C GLU A 714 -12.96 -5.87 54.81
N GLY A 715 -13.32 -5.12 55.85
CA GLY A 715 -12.99 -3.69 55.99
C GLY A 715 -13.77 -2.74 55.08
N ALA A 716 -14.76 -3.22 54.34
CA ALA A 716 -15.63 -2.37 53.52
C ALA A 716 -16.57 -1.52 54.40
N ILE A 717 -16.89 -0.29 53.96
CA ILE A 717 -17.72 0.66 54.72
C ILE A 717 -19.08 0.81 54.03
N PHE A 718 -20.16 0.40 54.71
CA PHE A 718 -21.54 0.53 54.27
C PHE A 718 -22.32 1.41 55.25
N LYS A 719 -22.21 2.74 55.09
CA LYS A 719 -22.93 3.70 55.93
C LYS A 719 -23.97 4.46 55.13
N GLN A 720 -25.14 4.70 55.72
CA GLN A 720 -26.20 5.52 55.11
C GLN A 720 -26.63 5.05 53.71
N ASN A 721 -26.54 3.75 53.46
CA ASN A 721 -26.93 3.16 52.17
C ASN A 721 -28.44 3.09 52.00
N ALA A 722 -28.88 3.22 50.75
CA ALA A 722 -30.26 2.92 50.35
C ALA A 722 -30.34 1.51 49.74
N GLY A 723 -31.43 0.78 50.00
CA GLY A 723 -31.72 -0.51 49.34
C GLY A 723 -31.12 -1.76 49.99
N LEU A 724 -30.39 -1.63 51.12
CA LEU A 724 -29.98 -2.76 51.95
C LEU A 724 -31.08 -3.13 52.96
N SER A 725 -31.46 -4.40 53.01
CA SER A 725 -32.30 -4.92 54.09
C SER A 725 -31.49 -5.14 55.37
N ALA A 726 -32.18 -5.20 56.53
CA ALA A 726 -31.53 -5.47 57.81
C ALA A 726 -30.81 -6.83 57.84
N ALA A 727 -31.36 -7.85 57.16
CA ALA A 727 -30.75 -9.17 57.04
C ALA A 727 -29.44 -9.11 56.23
N GLN A 728 -29.45 -8.44 55.09
CA GLN A 728 -28.25 -8.23 54.27
C GLN A 728 -27.18 -7.43 55.03
N GLY A 729 -27.58 -6.38 55.76
CA GLY A 729 -26.66 -5.60 56.58
C GLY A 729 -25.93 -6.46 57.61
N LYS A 730 -26.67 -7.28 58.36
CA LYS A 730 -26.07 -8.19 59.37
C LYS A 730 -25.18 -9.25 58.75
N GLU A 731 -25.53 -9.79 57.57
CA GLU A 731 -24.70 -10.73 56.83
C GLU A 731 -23.36 -10.08 56.42
N LEU A 732 -23.40 -8.84 55.94
CA LEU A 732 -22.19 -8.08 55.57
C LEU A 732 -21.30 -7.80 56.79
N GLU A 733 -21.87 -7.43 57.93
CA GLU A 733 -21.13 -7.23 59.19
C GLU A 733 -20.41 -8.51 59.65
N GLN A 734 -21.10 -9.66 59.60
CA GLN A 734 -20.50 -10.97 59.94
C GLN A 734 -19.31 -11.34 59.04
N ARG A 735 -19.29 -10.81 57.82
CA ARG A 735 -18.22 -10.99 56.83
C ARG A 735 -17.13 -9.91 56.91
N GLY A 736 -17.13 -9.09 57.96
CA GLY A 736 -16.08 -8.13 58.28
C GLY A 736 -16.28 -6.72 57.71
N ALA A 737 -17.48 -6.38 57.23
CA ALA A 737 -17.82 -5.02 56.82
C ALA A 737 -18.23 -4.15 58.03
N THR A 738 -18.02 -2.84 57.93
CA THR A 738 -18.61 -1.86 58.85
C THR A 738 -19.94 -1.38 58.29
N VAL A 739 -21.07 -1.72 58.91
CA VAL A 739 -22.40 -1.34 58.43
C VAL A 739 -23.07 -0.38 59.41
N GLU A 740 -23.68 0.68 58.88
CA GLU A 740 -24.52 1.63 59.62
C GLU A 740 -25.80 1.86 58.82
N LEU A 741 -26.86 1.09 59.13
CA LEU A 741 -28.13 1.16 58.43
C LEU A 741 -28.84 2.49 58.72
N SER A 742 -29.24 3.20 57.67
CA SER A 742 -30.04 4.42 57.81
C SER A 742 -31.48 4.09 58.23
N GLN A 743 -32.05 4.83 59.19
CA GLN A 743 -33.49 4.75 59.56
C GLN A 743 -34.41 5.40 58.50
N LEU A 744 -34.07 5.32 57.21
CA LEU A 744 -34.85 5.93 56.14
C LEU A 744 -36.19 5.20 55.99
N LYS A 745 -37.24 5.77 56.58
CA LYS A 745 -38.63 5.31 56.48
C LYS A 745 -39.00 5.15 55.01
N SER A 746 -39.72 4.08 54.71
CA SER A 746 -40.14 3.60 53.38
C SER A 746 -40.84 4.58 52.43
N ARG A 747 -41.02 5.87 52.81
CA ARG A 747 -41.70 6.92 52.04
C ARG A 747 -40.78 7.81 51.20
N ASP A 748 -39.47 7.86 51.45
CA ASP A 748 -38.53 8.72 50.69
C ASP A 748 -37.98 8.06 49.42
N ARG A 749 -38.86 7.42 48.63
CA ARG A 749 -38.50 6.86 47.30
C ARG A 749 -38.09 7.94 46.28
N ASN A 750 -38.23 9.23 46.59
CA ASN A 750 -38.01 10.34 45.67
C ASN A 750 -36.62 11.00 45.78
N VAL A 751 -35.86 10.78 46.86
CA VAL A 751 -34.54 11.42 47.06
C VAL A 751 -33.49 10.94 46.02
N TRP A 752 -33.71 9.76 45.44
CA TRP A 752 -32.76 9.12 44.51
C TRP A 752 -33.33 8.85 43.11
N LYS A 753 -34.40 9.56 42.70
CA LYS A 753 -35.07 9.39 41.40
C LYS A 753 -34.53 10.27 40.28
N HIS A 754 -33.76 11.31 40.59
CA HIS A 754 -33.23 12.22 39.58
C HIS A 754 -31.71 12.01 39.45
N PRO A 755 -31.20 11.55 38.29
CA PRO A 755 -29.83 11.90 37.94
C PRO A 755 -29.74 13.42 37.94
N LEU A 756 -28.66 13.97 38.50
CA LEU A 756 -28.37 15.41 38.42
C LEU A 756 -28.57 15.89 36.96
N PRO A 757 -29.19 17.07 36.74
CA PRO A 757 -29.36 17.59 35.39
C PRO A 757 -27.98 17.68 34.71
N PRO A 758 -27.88 17.41 33.40
CA PRO A 758 -26.62 17.59 32.69
C PRO A 758 -26.22 19.06 32.81
N HIS A 759 -25.14 19.35 33.52
CA HIS A 759 -24.52 20.66 33.46
C HIS A 759 -24.07 20.92 32.01
N SER A 760 -24.81 21.81 31.35
CA SER A 760 -24.40 22.67 30.23
C SER A 760 -23.39 22.10 29.24
N LEU A 761 -23.90 21.46 28.18
CA LEU A 761 -23.27 21.60 26.86
C LEU A 761 -23.48 23.04 26.36
N LEU A 762 -22.43 23.56 25.75
CA LEU A 762 -22.26 24.90 25.18
C LEU A 762 -23.45 25.40 24.32
N PRO A 763 -23.64 26.73 24.21
CA PRO A 763 -24.71 27.31 23.40
C PRO A 763 -24.51 27.02 21.91
N ASN A 764 -25.56 26.52 21.27
CA ASN A 764 -25.75 26.65 19.83
C ASN A 764 -25.74 28.14 19.48
N GLN A 765 -24.72 28.58 18.74
CA GLN A 765 -24.83 29.75 17.87
C GLN A 765 -24.91 29.26 16.44
N SER A 766 -26.14 29.25 15.92
CA SER A 766 -26.44 29.38 14.51
C SER A 766 -27.48 30.50 14.42
N GLU A 767 -27.04 31.71 14.08
CA GLU A 767 -27.76 32.72 13.30
C GLU A 767 -26.84 33.94 13.05
N ASN A 768 -26.81 34.35 11.77
CA ASN A 768 -25.95 35.31 11.05
C ASN A 768 -24.54 34.85 10.62
#